data_AF-A0A7C7VDK6-F1
#
_entry.id   AF-A0A7C7VDK6-F1
#
_cell.length_a   1.000
_cell.length_b   1.000
_cell.length_c   1.000
_cell.angle_alpha   90.00
_cell.angle_beta   90.00
_cell.angle_gamma   90.00
#
_symmetry.space_group_name_H-M   'P 1'
#
loop_
_entity.id
_entity.type
_entity.pdbx_description
1 polymer ?
#
loop_
_entity_poly.entity_id
_entity_poly.type
_entity_poly.pdbx_seq_one_letter_code
_entity_poly.pdbx_strand_id
1 'polypeptide(L)'
;MKKEVFWSVLLALSLLWPVSSGGGEITIGSKADWLKWTFNGRRLGDFGDKGVEGVVEVTPYGRIKLGRVKREINAAVKAPEYEYERWGRKIVGGVKAGANDGIAKRVIDGKPYTYWMPSMNDPLDSWWISLDLGFGVTAKRIRIVFPEDKRPFPEFRVFVSDGWPKFPGSKTSQALDYIEVARTVRPNDKHIFEIVFDTEENYVASGGTLPREAEDREVVFVREDLLKDRQGNLLLGMALQHVKLVFGKKVEGTGLAEIEVWALQNVVDGILQRGGSAEVYMGDPMDLIDGNLWSHQKITHSTDWERYGWFWIDLGNVFWVTAIRIISLPVWRTPPGLIDEMDGFKLYVSDGTEAAYALGDVWKVKGRPLVWEEVADVKNDDLPQLWNFDILFSPRRVRYIFFHHDYGGGFPGRQVPAGAINQIQVFGEGVIPGVTLRSNLIDLGTSANLTSLSWSPSPPLGTKIEFRTRTGNDVQLITHYYDRSGNEISEEAYNSLPKFFRGDTMTETVPVEALWSPWSGPYKRSGEDFKSPSPRRYLFIEANLYSEDLDVAPFLDSITLSFTKPAADSLIGWISPREVSEPARRREFTFTIVPTYKPGNVGFNQVLIFPTRTDTVHLRIRGVEKKPSRIEFRSDTLFVQLPQVVRRDTVEVTFRDTIFVNGTTFSVLVGNSRVRGLLQRVEPDPKMKNATTVRVPSLSYTEELIKDLVIEPEVITPNGDGINDRLELSFTLLKVDRTRQVTVRIYDLRGDMVAEPFNQQGTTGRVSGILWDGKGAEGHLVSPGLYICEIKVDGDAGKTRVSRTVAVVY
;
A
#
# COMPACT_ATOMS: atom_id res chain seq x y z
N MET A 1 25.91 -11.18 7.08
CA MET A 1 26.23 -12.18 8.12
C MET A 1 26.34 -11.62 9.56
N LYS A 2 25.71 -10.48 9.91
CA LYS A 2 25.63 -9.97 11.32
C LYS A 2 24.31 -10.32 12.04
N LYS A 3 23.39 -11.01 11.36
CA LYS A 3 22.05 -11.32 11.87
C LYS A 3 21.93 -12.67 12.58
N GLU A 4 22.88 -13.59 12.42
CA GLU A 4 22.74 -14.95 12.97
C GLU A 4 23.21 -15.08 14.43
N VAL A 5 24.12 -14.22 14.89
CA VAL A 5 24.66 -14.29 16.26
C VAL A 5 23.63 -13.89 17.33
N PHE A 6 22.64 -13.05 16.98
CA PHE A 6 21.55 -12.65 17.88
C PHE A 6 20.55 -13.81 18.12
N TRP A 7 20.39 -14.74 17.17
CA TRP A 7 19.50 -15.90 17.31
C TRP A 7 20.09 -17.00 18.21
N SER A 8 21.41 -17.21 18.13
CA SER A 8 22.12 -18.17 19.00
C SER A 8 22.01 -17.83 20.50
N VAL A 9 21.81 -16.55 20.83
CA VAL A 9 21.61 -16.05 22.20
C VAL A 9 20.24 -16.43 22.76
N LEU A 10 19.18 -16.31 21.97
CA LEU A 10 17.81 -16.62 22.36
C LEU A 10 17.54 -18.13 22.41
N LEU A 11 18.16 -18.91 21.52
CA LEU A 11 17.99 -20.36 21.49
C LEU A 11 18.64 -21.06 22.69
N ALA A 12 19.81 -20.61 23.13
CA ALA A 12 20.58 -21.24 24.21
C ALA A 12 19.98 -21.04 25.63
N LEU A 13 19.05 -20.10 25.81
CA LEU A 13 18.36 -19.84 27.08
C LEU A 13 17.04 -20.62 27.23
N SER A 14 16.63 -21.39 26.22
CA SER A 14 15.29 -22.01 26.15
C SER A 14 15.20 -23.45 26.64
N LEU A 15 16.32 -24.11 26.92
CA LEU A 15 16.37 -25.51 27.35
C LEU A 15 16.72 -25.60 28.84
N LEU A 16 15.81 -26.22 29.60
CA LEU A 16 15.84 -26.60 31.02
C LEU A 16 15.08 -25.64 31.99
N TRP A 17 13.93 -26.14 32.48
CA TRP A 17 13.32 -25.97 33.84
C TRP A 17 11.87 -25.43 33.91
N PRO A 18 11.10 -25.78 34.98
CA PRO A 18 9.64 -25.81 34.98
C PRO A 18 8.95 -24.47 35.22
N VAL A 19 7.65 -24.45 34.91
CA VAL A 19 6.77 -23.31 34.57
C VAL A 19 6.32 -22.47 35.78
N SER A 20 6.29 -21.14 35.61
CA SER A 20 5.25 -20.28 36.20
C SER A 20 4.69 -19.33 35.13
N SER A 21 3.36 -19.23 35.04
CA SER A 21 2.59 -18.59 33.96
C SER A 21 2.57 -17.05 34.08
N GLY A 22 3.65 -16.39 33.65
CA GLY A 22 3.78 -14.93 33.65
C GLY A 22 3.59 -14.24 32.29
N GLY A 23 3.46 -15.01 31.20
CA GLY A 23 3.26 -14.50 29.83
C GLY A 23 2.07 -15.16 29.14
N GLY A 24 1.54 -14.49 28.12
CA GLY A 24 0.39 -14.92 27.35
C GLY A 24 0.41 -14.36 25.92
N GLU A 25 -0.60 -14.74 25.15
CA GLU A 25 -0.76 -14.32 23.75
C GLU A 25 -2.16 -13.75 23.52
N ILE A 26 -2.24 -12.71 22.70
CA ILE A 26 -3.49 -12.19 22.16
C ILE A 26 -3.48 -12.45 20.67
N THR A 27 -4.47 -13.20 20.20
CA THR A 27 -4.61 -13.50 18.77
C THR A 27 -5.83 -12.77 18.21
N ILE A 28 -5.60 -12.03 17.13
CA ILE A 28 -6.60 -11.36 16.30
C ILE A 28 -6.70 -12.18 15.03
N GLY A 29 -7.87 -12.74 14.73
CA GLY A 29 -8.01 -13.61 13.54
C GLY A 29 -9.41 -14.13 13.26
N SER A 30 -10.42 -13.77 14.05
CA SER A 30 -11.79 -14.10 13.72
C SER A 30 -12.39 -13.07 12.75
N LYS A 31 -13.46 -13.46 12.03
CA LYS A 31 -14.25 -12.52 11.21
C LYS A 31 -14.67 -11.30 12.04
N ALA A 32 -15.14 -11.52 13.26
CA ALA A 32 -15.58 -10.44 14.16
C ALA A 32 -14.44 -9.50 14.60
N ASP A 33 -13.21 -9.99 14.67
CA ASP A 33 -12.05 -9.14 14.93
C ASP A 33 -11.78 -8.25 13.73
N TRP A 34 -11.70 -8.84 12.53
CA TRP A 34 -11.41 -8.14 11.29
C TRP A 34 -12.43 -7.07 10.94
N LEU A 35 -13.73 -7.31 11.16
CA LEU A 35 -14.77 -6.33 10.84
C LEU A 35 -14.66 -5.03 11.66
N LYS A 36 -13.91 -5.03 12.79
CA LYS A 36 -13.64 -3.83 13.59
C LYS A 36 -12.48 -3.00 13.05
N TRP A 37 -11.66 -3.55 12.16
CA TRP A 37 -10.56 -2.83 11.54
C TRP A 37 -11.10 -1.79 10.57
N THR A 38 -10.33 -0.75 10.33
CA THR A 38 -10.69 0.35 9.45
C THR A 38 -9.88 0.35 8.17
N PHE A 39 -10.55 0.70 7.07
CA PHE A 39 -9.99 1.02 5.78
C PHE A 39 -10.45 2.44 5.42
N ASN A 40 -9.51 3.34 5.09
CA ASN A 40 -9.80 4.77 4.85
C ASN A 40 -10.67 5.42 5.93
N GLY A 41 -10.48 5.05 7.20
CA GLY A 41 -11.20 5.63 8.34
C GLY A 41 -12.59 5.04 8.62
N ARG A 42 -13.10 4.13 7.78
CA ARG A 42 -14.39 3.44 7.99
C ARG A 42 -14.17 1.98 8.39
N ARG A 43 -15.03 1.39 9.24
CA ARG A 43 -14.84 0.00 9.67
C ARG A 43 -15.19 -0.95 8.53
N LEU A 44 -14.47 -2.06 8.43
CA LEU A 44 -14.73 -3.08 7.43
C LEU A 44 -16.17 -3.62 7.52
N GLY A 45 -16.72 -3.71 8.73
CA GLY A 45 -18.12 -4.11 8.95
C GLY A 45 -19.17 -3.09 8.51
N ASP A 46 -18.81 -1.82 8.34
CA ASP A 46 -19.75 -0.78 7.88
C ASP A 46 -20.10 -0.98 6.39
N PHE A 47 -19.27 -1.73 5.66
CA PHE A 47 -19.49 -2.14 4.27
C PHE A 47 -20.26 -3.47 4.14
N GLY A 48 -20.78 -3.96 5.26
CA GLY A 48 -21.44 -5.26 5.36
C GLY A 48 -20.47 -6.40 5.66
N ASP A 49 -21.02 -7.61 5.62
CA ASP A 49 -20.38 -8.82 6.16
C ASP A 49 -19.13 -9.31 5.42
N LYS A 50 -18.82 -8.74 4.26
CA LYS A 50 -17.72 -9.15 3.40
C LYS A 50 -16.55 -8.16 3.39
N GLY A 51 -16.64 -7.00 4.04
CA GLY A 51 -15.64 -5.94 3.92
C GLY A 51 -15.91 -4.99 2.75
N VAL A 52 -14.88 -4.30 2.25
CA VAL A 52 -14.99 -3.34 1.15
C VAL A 52 -15.08 -4.09 -0.18
N GLU A 53 -16.27 -4.16 -0.77
CA GLU A 53 -16.51 -4.89 -2.02
C GLU A 53 -15.46 -4.54 -3.09
N GLY A 54 -14.89 -5.57 -3.72
CA GLY A 54 -13.87 -5.43 -4.75
C GLY A 54 -12.46 -5.06 -4.26
N VAL A 55 -12.29 -4.61 -3.00
CA VAL A 55 -11.00 -4.14 -2.48
C VAL A 55 -10.43 -5.03 -1.37
N VAL A 56 -11.22 -5.31 -0.32
CA VAL A 56 -10.83 -6.15 0.82
C VAL A 56 -11.95 -7.08 1.18
N GLU A 57 -11.68 -8.39 1.14
CA GLU A 57 -12.62 -9.42 1.55
C GLU A 57 -12.30 -9.94 2.95
N VAL A 58 -13.32 -9.97 3.82
CA VAL A 58 -13.29 -10.70 5.09
C VAL A 58 -14.08 -12.00 4.91
N THR A 59 -13.38 -13.11 4.80
CA THR A 59 -14.00 -14.42 4.56
C THR A 59 -14.79 -14.91 5.79
N PRO A 60 -15.76 -15.83 5.61
CA PRO A 60 -16.52 -16.42 6.72
C PRO A 60 -15.67 -17.07 7.82
N TYR A 61 -14.47 -17.56 7.49
CA TYR A 61 -13.57 -18.26 8.41
C TYR A 61 -12.54 -17.35 9.09
N GLY A 62 -12.62 -16.03 8.92
CA GLY A 62 -11.71 -15.08 9.59
C GLY A 62 -10.37 -14.85 8.86
N ARG A 63 -10.38 -14.87 7.53
CA ARG A 63 -9.24 -14.46 6.71
C ARG A 63 -9.49 -13.13 6.01
N ILE A 64 -8.50 -12.24 6.02
CA ILE A 64 -8.41 -11.05 5.16
C ILE A 64 -7.77 -11.45 3.83
N LYS A 65 -8.37 -11.02 2.71
CA LYS A 65 -7.80 -11.19 1.36
C LYS A 65 -7.96 -9.89 0.57
N LEU A 66 -6.99 -9.60 -0.30
CA LEU A 66 -7.17 -8.54 -1.29
C LEU A 66 -8.18 -8.95 -2.36
N GLY A 67 -9.00 -7.99 -2.75
CA GLY A 67 -9.92 -8.10 -3.88
C GLY A 67 -9.18 -8.17 -5.22
N ARG A 68 -9.96 -8.19 -6.29
CA ARG A 68 -9.48 -8.23 -7.67
C ARG A 68 -10.44 -7.46 -8.57
N VAL A 69 -9.88 -6.72 -9.51
CA VAL A 69 -10.60 -6.19 -10.68
C VAL A 69 -10.61 -7.28 -11.75
N LYS A 70 -11.79 -7.65 -12.22
CA LYS A 70 -11.98 -8.55 -13.35
C LYS A 70 -11.91 -7.75 -14.64
N ARG A 71 -11.30 -8.32 -15.68
CA ARG A 71 -11.30 -7.72 -17.01
C ARG A 71 -12.72 -7.49 -17.54
N GLU A 72 -13.59 -8.49 -17.38
CA GLU A 72 -15.00 -8.43 -17.79
C GLU A 72 -15.92 -8.95 -16.68
N ILE A 73 -17.13 -8.38 -16.61
CA ILE A 73 -18.23 -8.82 -15.75
C ILE A 73 -19.51 -8.95 -16.57
N ASN A 74 -20.41 -9.86 -16.16
CA ASN A 74 -21.79 -9.82 -16.63
C ASN A 74 -22.53 -8.72 -15.86
N ALA A 75 -22.79 -7.59 -16.52
CA ALA A 75 -23.49 -6.45 -15.94
C ALA A 75 -24.98 -6.72 -15.71
N ALA A 76 -25.59 -7.62 -16.48
CA ALA A 76 -27.02 -7.86 -16.43
C ALA A 76 -27.49 -8.41 -15.08
N VAL A 77 -26.71 -9.34 -14.50
CA VAL A 77 -27.02 -9.92 -13.18
C VAL A 77 -26.90 -8.94 -12.03
N LYS A 78 -26.12 -7.86 -12.21
CA LYS A 78 -25.96 -6.78 -11.23
C LYS A 78 -26.98 -5.66 -11.41
N ALA A 79 -27.74 -5.65 -12.50
CA ALA A 79 -28.68 -4.56 -12.81
C ALA A 79 -29.62 -4.19 -11.65
N PRO A 80 -30.18 -5.15 -10.85
CA PRO A 80 -31.03 -4.82 -9.71
C PRO A 80 -30.31 -4.19 -8.51
N GLU A 81 -28.97 -4.18 -8.50
CA GLU A 81 -28.14 -3.57 -7.43
C GLU A 81 -27.99 -2.05 -7.62
N TYR A 82 -28.26 -1.53 -8.82
CA TYR A 82 -28.07 -0.12 -9.17
C TYR A 82 -29.39 0.66 -9.15
N GLU A 83 -29.33 1.86 -8.58
CA GLU A 83 -30.41 2.84 -8.55
C GLU A 83 -29.90 4.18 -9.10
N TYR A 84 -30.69 4.83 -9.93
CA TYR A 84 -30.40 6.18 -10.44
C TYR A 84 -31.66 7.06 -10.40
N GLU A 85 -31.49 8.38 -10.39
CA GLU A 85 -32.61 9.31 -10.46
C GLU A 85 -32.82 9.81 -11.88
N ARG A 86 -34.08 9.78 -12.34
CA ARG A 86 -34.48 10.35 -13.62
C ARG A 86 -35.91 10.84 -13.59
N TRP A 87 -36.14 12.02 -14.17
CA TRP A 87 -37.46 12.68 -14.18
C TRP A 87 -38.07 12.83 -12.77
N GLY A 88 -37.25 13.08 -11.77
CA GLY A 88 -37.66 13.21 -10.36
C GLY A 88 -38.15 11.89 -9.73
N ARG A 89 -37.79 10.74 -10.33
CA ARG A 89 -38.10 9.41 -9.83
C ARG A 89 -36.82 8.62 -9.67
N LYS A 90 -36.74 7.88 -8.57
CA LYS A 90 -35.75 6.83 -8.41
C LYS A 90 -36.14 5.62 -9.25
N ILE A 91 -35.20 5.12 -10.04
CA ILE A 91 -35.35 3.95 -10.91
C ILE A 91 -34.28 2.95 -10.49
N VAL A 92 -34.72 1.72 -10.21
CA VAL A 92 -33.83 0.57 -9.99
C VAL A 92 -33.68 -0.16 -11.32
N GLY A 93 -32.45 -0.51 -11.67
CA GLY A 93 -32.18 -1.35 -12.83
C GLY A 93 -32.87 -2.71 -12.73
N GLY A 94 -32.88 -3.44 -13.84
CA GLY A 94 -33.51 -4.75 -13.96
C GLY A 94 -34.22 -4.90 -15.29
N VAL A 95 -35.21 -5.78 -15.32
CA VAL A 95 -35.83 -6.21 -16.57
C VAL A 95 -37.34 -6.10 -16.52
N LYS A 96 -37.92 -5.74 -17.67
CA LYS A 96 -39.36 -5.73 -17.94
C LYS A 96 -39.66 -6.54 -19.19
N ALA A 97 -40.86 -7.09 -19.26
CA ALA A 97 -41.38 -7.78 -20.43
C ALA A 97 -42.77 -7.25 -20.80
N GLY A 98 -43.11 -7.29 -22.10
CA GLY A 98 -44.47 -6.95 -22.52
C GLY A 98 -45.50 -8.04 -22.15
N ALA A 99 -45.07 -9.30 -22.16
CA ALA A 99 -45.84 -10.47 -21.76
C ALA A 99 -45.18 -11.12 -20.55
N ASN A 100 -45.97 -11.70 -19.62
CA ASN A 100 -45.45 -12.42 -18.45
C ASN A 100 -44.35 -11.68 -17.65
N ASP A 101 -44.51 -10.37 -17.46
CA ASP A 101 -43.54 -9.49 -16.78
C ASP A 101 -43.13 -9.98 -15.38
N GLY A 102 -44.07 -10.57 -14.63
CA GLY A 102 -43.80 -11.08 -13.28
C GLY A 102 -42.70 -12.14 -13.18
N ILE A 103 -42.33 -12.78 -14.29
CA ILE A 103 -41.20 -13.74 -14.37
C ILE A 103 -40.03 -13.24 -15.23
N ALA A 104 -40.08 -12.00 -15.73
CA ALA A 104 -39.03 -11.44 -16.58
C ALA A 104 -37.66 -11.44 -15.88
N LYS A 105 -37.62 -11.24 -14.56
CA LYS A 105 -36.38 -11.24 -13.75
C LYS A 105 -35.52 -12.50 -13.88
N ARG A 106 -36.11 -13.62 -14.32
CA ARG A 106 -35.37 -14.86 -14.59
C ARG A 106 -34.34 -14.72 -15.70
N VAL A 107 -34.48 -13.74 -16.59
CA VAL A 107 -33.55 -13.57 -17.72
C VAL A 107 -32.25 -12.87 -17.35
N ILE A 108 -32.06 -12.54 -16.07
CA ILE A 108 -30.86 -11.90 -15.54
C ILE A 108 -30.50 -12.47 -14.15
N ASP A 109 -30.96 -13.68 -13.81
CA ASP A 109 -30.73 -14.26 -12.48
C ASP A 109 -29.49 -15.17 -12.44
N GLY A 110 -28.79 -15.30 -13.57
CA GLY A 110 -27.55 -16.05 -13.73
C GLY A 110 -27.77 -17.57 -13.68
N LYS A 111 -28.99 -18.04 -13.95
CA LYS A 111 -29.36 -19.46 -13.93
C LYS A 111 -29.92 -19.87 -15.30
N PRO A 112 -29.15 -20.61 -16.11
CA PRO A 112 -29.54 -20.95 -17.48
C PRO A 112 -30.74 -21.90 -17.59
N TYR A 113 -31.24 -22.44 -16.48
CA TYR A 113 -32.38 -23.36 -16.41
C TYR A 113 -33.69 -22.69 -15.98
N THR A 114 -33.66 -21.42 -15.57
CA THR A 114 -34.86 -20.60 -15.38
C THR A 114 -35.11 -19.77 -16.63
N TYR A 115 -36.37 -19.49 -16.94
CA TYR A 115 -36.69 -18.75 -18.16
C TYR A 115 -37.95 -17.89 -18.05
N TRP A 116 -37.94 -16.85 -18.87
CA TRP A 116 -39.13 -16.13 -19.31
C TRP A 116 -39.71 -16.82 -20.55
N MET A 117 -41.03 -16.92 -20.60
CA MET A 117 -41.76 -17.45 -21.75
C MET A 117 -43.08 -16.69 -21.89
N PRO A 118 -43.42 -16.16 -23.07
CA PRO A 118 -44.72 -15.53 -23.32
C PRO A 118 -45.82 -16.59 -23.51
N SER A 119 -47.08 -16.22 -23.28
CA SER A 119 -48.22 -17.06 -23.62
C SER A 119 -48.55 -16.94 -25.11
N MET A 120 -48.98 -18.05 -25.75
CA MET A 120 -49.46 -18.02 -27.13
C MET A 120 -50.68 -17.09 -27.32
N ASN A 121 -51.43 -16.84 -26.24
CA ASN A 121 -52.56 -15.91 -26.22
C ASN A 121 -52.13 -14.44 -26.16
N ASP A 122 -50.89 -14.14 -25.75
CA ASP A 122 -50.40 -12.76 -25.69
C ASP A 122 -50.21 -12.22 -27.12
N PRO A 123 -50.60 -10.97 -27.43
CA PRO A 123 -50.42 -10.43 -28.77
C PRO A 123 -48.92 -10.30 -29.11
N LEU A 124 -48.54 -10.44 -30.38
CA LEU A 124 -47.13 -10.52 -30.77
C LEU A 124 -46.35 -9.22 -30.44
N ASP A 125 -47.02 -8.07 -30.42
CA ASP A 125 -46.44 -6.77 -30.06
C ASP A 125 -46.05 -6.66 -28.58
N SER A 126 -46.52 -7.56 -27.72
CA SER A 126 -46.08 -7.69 -26.32
C SER A 126 -44.89 -8.64 -26.14
N TRP A 127 -44.43 -9.31 -27.20
CA TRP A 127 -43.30 -10.23 -27.13
C TRP A 127 -41.98 -9.46 -27.23
N TRP A 128 -41.62 -8.81 -26.13
CA TRP A 128 -40.35 -8.11 -25.99
C TRP A 128 -39.84 -8.18 -24.56
N ILE A 129 -38.52 -8.05 -24.44
CA ILE A 129 -37.79 -7.88 -23.17
C ILE A 129 -37.04 -6.56 -23.22
N SER A 130 -37.07 -5.80 -22.13
CA SER A 130 -36.31 -4.58 -21.95
C SER A 130 -35.49 -4.69 -20.66
N LEU A 131 -34.18 -4.76 -20.81
CA LEU A 131 -33.19 -4.73 -19.74
C LEU A 131 -32.67 -3.30 -19.59
N ASP A 132 -32.71 -2.79 -18.36
CA ASP A 132 -32.05 -1.58 -17.91
C ASP A 132 -30.94 -2.01 -16.94
N LEU A 133 -29.69 -1.77 -17.30
CA LEU A 133 -28.55 -2.16 -16.46
C LEU A 133 -28.46 -1.31 -15.18
N GLY A 134 -29.21 -0.21 -15.09
CA GLY A 134 -29.16 0.74 -13.96
C GLY A 134 -27.89 1.60 -13.93
N PHE A 135 -26.87 1.24 -14.72
CA PHE A 135 -25.59 1.93 -14.83
C PHE A 135 -25.03 1.74 -16.25
N GLY A 136 -24.40 2.77 -16.79
CA GLY A 136 -23.77 2.80 -18.12
C GLY A 136 -22.47 2.00 -18.15
N VAL A 137 -22.36 1.07 -19.10
CA VAL A 137 -21.23 0.14 -19.23
C VAL A 137 -20.55 0.27 -20.59
N THR A 138 -19.27 -0.13 -20.67
CA THR A 138 -18.59 -0.40 -21.95
C THR A 138 -18.68 -1.90 -22.25
N ALA A 139 -19.68 -2.28 -23.04
CA ALA A 139 -19.98 -3.66 -23.39
C ALA A 139 -19.04 -4.20 -24.49
N LYS A 140 -18.56 -5.44 -24.29
CA LYS A 140 -17.78 -6.21 -25.25
C LYS A 140 -18.64 -7.21 -26.03
N ARG A 141 -19.67 -7.77 -25.38
CA ARG A 141 -20.66 -8.64 -26.04
C ARG A 141 -21.97 -8.73 -25.27
N ILE A 142 -23.05 -9.04 -25.99
CA ILE A 142 -24.33 -9.50 -25.43
C ILE A 142 -24.50 -10.97 -25.78
N ARG A 143 -24.85 -11.80 -24.81
CA ARG A 143 -25.23 -13.20 -25.05
C ARG A 143 -26.68 -13.42 -24.71
N ILE A 144 -27.41 -13.96 -25.67
CA ILE A 144 -28.79 -14.41 -25.49
C ILE A 144 -28.74 -15.91 -25.33
N VAL A 145 -29.21 -16.40 -24.18
CA VAL A 145 -29.21 -17.82 -23.85
C VAL A 145 -30.65 -18.32 -23.83
N PHE A 146 -30.93 -19.36 -24.61
CA PHE A 146 -32.19 -20.08 -24.61
C PHE A 146 -32.02 -21.39 -23.79
N PRO A 147 -33.03 -21.84 -23.03
CA PRO A 147 -32.93 -23.08 -22.24
C PRO A 147 -32.77 -24.31 -23.13
N GLU A 148 -31.90 -25.24 -22.75
CA GLU A 148 -31.66 -26.50 -23.50
C GLU A 148 -32.92 -27.37 -23.68
N ASP A 149 -33.90 -27.26 -22.78
CA ASP A 149 -35.17 -28.00 -22.84
C ASP A 149 -36.27 -27.28 -23.65
N LYS A 150 -35.95 -26.13 -24.26
CA LYS A 150 -36.87 -25.29 -25.03
C LYS A 150 -36.39 -25.12 -26.46
N ARG A 151 -37.30 -24.69 -27.33
CA ARG A 151 -36.90 -24.23 -28.66
C ARG A 151 -36.34 -22.81 -28.55
N PRO A 152 -35.20 -22.48 -29.19
CA PRO A 152 -34.79 -21.09 -29.35
C PRO A 152 -35.84 -20.29 -30.11
N PHE A 153 -35.94 -18.99 -29.83
CA PHE A 153 -36.77 -18.12 -30.64
C PHE A 153 -36.16 -17.97 -32.04
N PRO A 154 -36.91 -18.23 -33.14
CA PRO A 154 -36.32 -18.24 -34.47
C PRO A 154 -36.15 -16.83 -35.05
N GLU A 155 -36.96 -15.87 -34.63
CA GLU A 155 -36.97 -14.51 -35.19
C GLU A 155 -36.94 -13.47 -34.07
N PHE A 156 -35.87 -12.70 -33.99
CA PHE A 156 -35.74 -11.61 -33.04
C PHE A 156 -34.79 -10.50 -33.52
N ARG A 157 -34.95 -9.33 -32.92
CA ARG A 157 -34.10 -8.15 -33.10
C ARG A 157 -33.61 -7.67 -31.76
N VAL A 158 -32.38 -7.17 -31.73
CA VAL A 158 -31.70 -6.70 -30.53
C VAL A 158 -31.31 -5.24 -30.73
N PHE A 159 -31.74 -4.43 -29.78
CA PHE A 159 -31.47 -3.00 -29.75
C PHE A 159 -30.74 -2.64 -28.48
N VAL A 160 -29.94 -1.58 -28.52
CA VAL A 160 -29.28 -1.01 -27.34
C VAL A 160 -29.50 0.49 -27.29
N SER A 161 -29.37 1.06 -26.09
CA SER A 161 -29.46 2.50 -25.86
C SER A 161 -28.46 2.91 -24.78
N ASP A 162 -27.86 4.07 -24.95
CA ASP A 162 -27.13 4.82 -23.92
C ASP A 162 -28.07 5.46 -22.87
N GLY A 163 -29.40 5.31 -23.05
CA GLY A 163 -30.39 5.93 -22.19
C GLY A 163 -30.79 7.33 -22.65
N TRP A 164 -30.29 7.85 -23.78
CA TRP A 164 -30.72 9.14 -24.30
C TRP A 164 -32.21 9.14 -24.73
N PRO A 165 -32.99 10.22 -24.48
CA PRO A 165 -34.38 10.29 -24.93
C PRO A 165 -34.50 10.35 -26.46
N LYS A 166 -35.46 9.61 -27.03
CA LYS A 166 -35.80 9.66 -28.46
C LYS A 166 -36.38 11.00 -28.91
N PHE A 167 -37.13 11.65 -28.02
CA PHE A 167 -37.74 12.96 -28.26
C PHE A 167 -37.30 13.94 -27.17
N PRO A 168 -36.10 14.53 -27.28
CA PRO A 168 -35.57 15.47 -26.31
C PRO A 168 -36.53 16.64 -26.07
N GLY A 169 -36.74 17.02 -24.80
CA GLY A 169 -37.65 18.13 -24.41
C GLY A 169 -39.13 17.74 -24.25
N SER A 170 -39.56 16.53 -24.63
CA SER A 170 -40.89 16.03 -24.31
C SER A 170 -41.01 15.70 -22.83
N LYS A 171 -41.95 16.34 -22.11
CA LYS A 171 -42.26 16.01 -20.71
C LYS A 171 -43.12 14.75 -20.55
N THR A 172 -43.67 14.22 -21.64
CA THR A 172 -44.63 13.10 -21.63
C THR A 172 -44.08 11.81 -22.23
N SER A 173 -43.12 11.89 -23.16
CA SER A 173 -42.53 10.70 -23.79
C SER A 173 -41.29 10.23 -23.02
N GLN A 174 -41.38 9.05 -22.42
CA GLN A 174 -40.26 8.35 -21.78
C GLN A 174 -39.50 7.42 -22.74
N ALA A 175 -39.78 7.50 -24.05
CA ALA A 175 -39.13 6.67 -25.06
C ALA A 175 -37.63 7.01 -25.17
N LEU A 176 -36.80 5.97 -25.14
CA LEU A 176 -35.35 6.06 -25.34
C LEU A 176 -35.00 5.90 -26.83
N ASP A 177 -33.87 6.48 -27.21
CA ASP A 177 -33.30 6.30 -28.53
C ASP A 177 -32.55 4.96 -28.60
N TYR A 178 -33.03 4.07 -29.47
CA TYR A 178 -32.53 2.70 -29.59
C TYR A 178 -31.90 2.49 -30.96
N ILE A 179 -30.72 1.90 -30.97
CA ILE A 179 -30.01 1.49 -32.18
C ILE A 179 -30.10 -0.03 -32.30
N GLU A 180 -30.42 -0.54 -33.48
CA GLU A 180 -30.41 -1.99 -33.73
C GLU A 180 -28.98 -2.48 -33.93
N VAL A 181 -28.56 -3.45 -33.13
CA VAL A 181 -27.19 -4.01 -33.15
C VAL A 181 -27.14 -5.41 -33.76
N ALA A 182 -28.26 -6.14 -33.74
CA ALA A 182 -28.35 -7.46 -34.35
C ALA A 182 -29.80 -7.82 -34.70
N ARG A 183 -29.93 -8.72 -35.68
CA ARG A 183 -31.19 -9.38 -36.02
C ARG A 183 -30.93 -10.79 -36.56
N THR A 184 -31.89 -11.68 -36.37
CA THR A 184 -31.91 -12.96 -37.08
C THR A 184 -32.22 -12.72 -38.56
N VAL A 185 -31.33 -13.15 -39.45
CA VAL A 185 -31.53 -13.10 -40.91
C VAL A 185 -32.09 -14.40 -41.49
N ARG A 186 -31.95 -15.49 -40.72
CA ARG A 186 -32.54 -16.82 -40.92
C ARG A 186 -33.13 -17.28 -39.58
N PRO A 187 -34.08 -18.23 -39.57
CA PRO A 187 -34.58 -18.81 -38.32
C PRO A 187 -33.43 -19.29 -37.43
N ASN A 188 -33.32 -18.73 -36.22
CA ASN A 188 -32.33 -19.17 -35.23
C ASN A 188 -32.72 -20.54 -34.66
N ASP A 189 -31.77 -21.47 -34.69
CA ASP A 189 -31.86 -22.79 -34.09
C ASP A 189 -30.83 -23.01 -32.97
N LYS A 190 -30.03 -21.98 -32.65
CA LYS A 190 -28.98 -22.04 -31.63
C LYS A 190 -29.47 -21.60 -30.26
N HIS A 191 -29.05 -22.31 -29.22
CA HIS A 191 -29.36 -21.96 -27.83
C HIS A 191 -28.50 -20.81 -27.30
N ILE A 192 -27.35 -20.53 -27.92
CA ILE A 192 -26.54 -19.37 -27.61
C ILE A 192 -26.45 -18.47 -28.84
N PHE A 193 -26.88 -17.22 -28.70
CA PHE A 193 -26.71 -16.19 -29.73
C PHE A 193 -25.89 -15.03 -29.15
N GLU A 194 -24.66 -14.88 -29.63
CA GLU A 194 -23.68 -13.94 -29.10
C GLU A 194 -23.45 -12.79 -30.09
N ILE A 195 -23.61 -11.56 -29.61
CA ILE A 195 -23.43 -10.32 -30.36
C ILE A 195 -22.16 -9.67 -29.85
N VAL A 196 -21.15 -9.53 -30.71
CA VAL A 196 -19.82 -9.05 -30.35
C VAL A 196 -19.66 -7.59 -30.80
N PHE A 197 -19.27 -6.73 -29.85
CA PHE A 197 -18.95 -5.32 -30.06
C PHE A 197 -17.45 -5.13 -30.31
N ASP A 198 -16.96 -5.83 -31.32
CA ASP A 198 -15.57 -5.84 -31.73
C ASP A 198 -15.46 -6.27 -33.20
N THR A 199 -14.29 -6.12 -33.81
CA THR A 199 -14.01 -6.78 -35.09
C THR A 199 -13.74 -8.26 -34.85
N GLU A 200 -14.00 -9.10 -35.85
CA GLU A 200 -13.71 -10.54 -35.76
C GLU A 200 -12.23 -10.80 -35.47
N GLU A 201 -11.33 -10.08 -36.16
CA GLU A 201 -9.89 -10.17 -35.97
C GLU A 201 -9.48 -9.85 -34.53
N ASN A 202 -9.96 -8.73 -33.98
CA ASN A 202 -9.59 -8.31 -32.63
C ASN A 202 -10.26 -9.18 -31.55
N TYR A 203 -11.48 -9.65 -31.78
CA TYR A 203 -12.14 -10.63 -30.92
C TYR A 203 -11.30 -11.91 -30.79
N VAL A 204 -10.82 -12.47 -31.91
CA VAL A 204 -9.97 -13.67 -31.89
C VAL A 204 -8.60 -13.37 -31.27
N ALA A 205 -7.97 -12.25 -31.63
CA ALA A 205 -6.68 -11.85 -31.08
C ALA A 205 -6.70 -11.64 -29.55
N SER A 206 -7.84 -11.21 -29.01
CA SER A 206 -8.04 -11.01 -27.58
C SER A 206 -8.49 -12.27 -26.82
N GLY A 207 -8.52 -13.43 -27.48
CA GLY A 207 -8.83 -14.74 -26.89
C GLY A 207 -10.28 -15.21 -27.09
N GLY A 208 -11.08 -14.48 -27.86
CA GLY A 208 -12.40 -14.90 -28.31
C GLY A 208 -12.34 -16.13 -29.21
N THR A 209 -13.40 -16.93 -29.20
CA THR A 209 -13.49 -18.16 -30.00
C THR A 209 -14.71 -18.13 -30.91
N LEU A 210 -14.47 -18.36 -32.21
CA LEU A 210 -15.51 -18.54 -33.20
C LEU A 210 -16.14 -19.94 -33.05
N PRO A 211 -17.46 -20.07 -33.25
CA PRO A 211 -18.15 -21.33 -33.05
C PRO A 211 -17.71 -22.35 -34.09
N ARG A 212 -17.56 -23.61 -33.68
CA ARG A 212 -17.37 -24.73 -34.61
C ARG A 212 -18.70 -25.07 -35.29
N GLU A 213 -18.66 -25.73 -36.45
CA GLU A 213 -19.86 -26.02 -37.26
C GLU A 213 -20.97 -26.77 -36.49
N ALA A 214 -20.60 -27.66 -35.57
CA ALA A 214 -21.52 -28.43 -34.73
C ALA A 214 -21.85 -27.76 -33.37
N GLU A 215 -21.30 -26.58 -33.09
CA GLU A 215 -21.52 -25.88 -31.83
C GLU A 215 -22.93 -25.27 -31.78
N ASP A 216 -23.57 -25.33 -30.62
CA ASP A 216 -24.91 -24.80 -30.38
C ASP A 216 -24.85 -23.30 -30.04
N ARG A 217 -24.12 -22.56 -30.89
CA ARG A 217 -23.78 -21.16 -30.69
C ARG A 217 -23.67 -20.45 -32.03
N GLU A 218 -24.32 -19.30 -32.14
CA GLU A 218 -24.13 -18.34 -33.22
C GLU A 218 -23.34 -17.14 -32.67
N VAL A 219 -22.36 -16.65 -33.43
CA VAL A 219 -21.65 -15.41 -33.13
C VAL A 219 -21.89 -14.43 -34.29
N VAL A 220 -22.35 -13.22 -33.96
CA VAL A 220 -22.54 -12.14 -34.92
C VAL A 220 -21.76 -10.90 -34.48
N PHE A 221 -21.11 -10.25 -35.44
CA PHE A 221 -20.37 -9.01 -35.21
C PHE A 221 -21.24 -7.82 -35.55
N VAL A 222 -21.24 -6.82 -34.68
CA VAL A 222 -21.95 -5.56 -34.92
C VAL A 222 -21.32 -4.81 -36.09
N ARG A 223 -22.14 -4.05 -36.81
CA ARG A 223 -21.68 -3.24 -37.95
C ARG A 223 -20.53 -2.32 -37.53
N GLU A 224 -19.50 -2.28 -38.36
CA GLU A 224 -18.23 -1.60 -38.05
C GLU A 224 -18.37 -0.09 -37.86
N ASP A 225 -19.38 0.56 -38.46
CA ASP A 225 -19.70 1.98 -38.28
C ASP A 225 -20.11 2.33 -36.84
N LEU A 226 -20.59 1.34 -36.06
CA LEU A 226 -20.97 1.51 -34.66
C LEU A 226 -19.81 1.21 -33.68
N LEU A 227 -18.71 0.65 -34.18
CA LEU A 227 -17.56 0.25 -33.38
C LEU A 227 -16.41 1.27 -33.43
N LYS A 228 -16.51 2.25 -34.31
CA LYS A 228 -15.47 3.24 -34.56
C LYS A 228 -15.83 4.61 -34.04
N ASP A 229 -14.82 5.36 -33.65
CA ASP A 229 -14.94 6.79 -33.43
C ASP A 229 -15.12 7.55 -34.75
N ARG A 230 -15.23 8.88 -34.68
CA ARG A 230 -15.46 9.71 -35.88
C ARG A 230 -14.25 9.79 -36.82
N GLN A 231 -13.07 9.38 -36.36
CA GLN A 231 -11.84 9.32 -37.13
C GLN A 231 -11.56 7.91 -37.66
N GLY A 232 -12.41 6.93 -37.33
CA GLY A 232 -12.32 5.55 -37.81
C GLY A 232 -11.51 4.61 -36.91
N ASN A 233 -11.07 5.05 -35.72
CA ASN A 233 -10.37 4.19 -34.76
C ASN A 233 -11.37 3.32 -34.01
N LEU A 234 -10.97 2.09 -33.71
CA LEU A 234 -11.80 1.15 -32.96
C LEU A 234 -11.94 1.58 -31.50
N LEU A 235 -13.18 1.60 -31.02
CA LEU A 235 -13.52 1.88 -29.63
C LEU A 235 -13.25 0.64 -28.74
N LEU A 236 -12.97 0.87 -27.45
CA LEU A 236 -12.77 -0.19 -26.44
C LEU A 236 -13.95 -1.18 -26.34
N GLY A 237 -15.15 -0.71 -26.66
CA GLY A 237 -16.41 -1.43 -26.66
C GLY A 237 -17.56 -0.45 -26.79
N MET A 238 -18.78 -0.96 -26.85
CA MET A 238 -19.98 -0.14 -27.01
C MET A 238 -20.44 0.41 -25.67
N ALA A 239 -20.53 1.74 -25.54
CA ALA A 239 -21.17 2.37 -24.39
C ALA A 239 -22.69 2.18 -24.46
N LEU A 240 -23.30 1.56 -23.45
CA LEU A 240 -24.74 1.32 -23.39
C LEU A 240 -25.23 1.20 -21.94
N GLN A 241 -26.54 1.39 -21.73
CA GLN A 241 -27.22 1.14 -20.45
C GLN A 241 -28.45 0.25 -20.62
N HIS A 242 -29.14 0.30 -21.76
CA HIS A 242 -30.34 -0.50 -22.00
C HIS A 242 -30.14 -1.48 -23.15
N VAL A 243 -30.76 -2.65 -23.02
CA VAL A 243 -30.85 -3.67 -24.06
C VAL A 243 -32.33 -4.02 -24.25
N LYS A 244 -32.80 -4.06 -25.50
CA LYS A 244 -34.18 -4.43 -25.83
C LYS A 244 -34.20 -5.53 -26.87
N LEU A 245 -34.88 -6.63 -26.55
CA LEU A 245 -35.14 -7.74 -27.46
C LEU A 245 -36.60 -7.67 -27.92
N VAL A 246 -36.84 -7.83 -29.21
CA VAL A 246 -38.19 -7.89 -29.79
C VAL A 246 -38.29 -9.16 -30.62
N PHE A 247 -39.26 -10.01 -30.31
CA PHE A 247 -39.49 -11.27 -31.01
C PHE A 247 -40.46 -11.08 -32.17
N GLY A 248 -40.11 -11.61 -33.35
CA GLY A 248 -40.84 -11.39 -34.59
C GLY A 248 -41.91 -12.43 -34.90
N LYS A 249 -41.92 -13.56 -34.17
CA LYS A 249 -42.77 -14.71 -34.49
C LYS A 249 -43.23 -15.44 -33.25
N LYS A 250 -44.53 -15.77 -33.21
CA LYS A 250 -45.09 -16.67 -32.18
C LYS A 250 -44.69 -18.10 -32.45
N VAL A 251 -44.07 -18.76 -31.47
CA VAL A 251 -43.68 -20.16 -31.52
C VAL A 251 -43.96 -20.79 -30.17
N GLU A 252 -44.59 -21.96 -30.18
CA GLU A 252 -44.87 -22.70 -28.95
C GLU A 252 -43.60 -23.37 -28.42
N GLY A 253 -43.46 -23.41 -27.09
CA GLY A 253 -42.34 -24.07 -26.42
C GLY A 253 -41.02 -23.32 -26.50
N THR A 254 -41.03 -22.01 -26.80
CA THR A 254 -39.84 -21.16 -26.73
C THR A 254 -39.68 -20.48 -25.37
N GLY A 255 -38.44 -20.31 -24.92
CA GLY A 255 -38.14 -19.62 -23.67
C GLY A 255 -36.82 -18.88 -23.78
N LEU A 256 -36.68 -17.79 -23.03
CA LEU A 256 -35.43 -17.03 -22.89
C LEU A 256 -34.89 -17.28 -21.48
N ALA A 257 -33.70 -17.86 -21.39
CA ALA A 257 -33.05 -18.18 -20.13
C ALA A 257 -32.30 -16.99 -19.57
N GLU A 258 -31.42 -16.38 -20.37
CA GLU A 258 -30.56 -15.27 -19.92
C GLU A 258 -30.33 -14.25 -21.03
N ILE A 259 -30.16 -13.00 -20.61
CA ILE A 259 -29.51 -11.94 -21.37
C ILE A 259 -28.26 -11.56 -20.57
N GLU A 260 -27.10 -11.99 -21.03
CA GLU A 260 -25.82 -11.62 -20.44
C GLU A 260 -25.28 -10.38 -21.16
N VAL A 261 -24.82 -9.39 -20.41
CA VAL A 261 -24.10 -8.23 -20.97
C VAL A 261 -22.69 -8.26 -20.41
N TRP A 262 -21.74 -8.78 -21.19
CA TRP A 262 -20.33 -8.84 -20.78
C TRP A 262 -19.66 -7.50 -21.09
N ALA A 263 -19.27 -6.80 -20.04
CA ALA A 263 -18.70 -5.46 -20.11
C ALA A 263 -17.40 -5.35 -19.30
N LEU A 264 -16.55 -4.40 -19.65
CA LEU A 264 -15.35 -4.08 -18.88
C LEU A 264 -15.75 -3.63 -17.46
N GLN A 265 -15.08 -4.13 -16.43
CA GLN A 265 -15.36 -3.71 -15.06
C GLN A 265 -14.86 -2.28 -14.83
N ASN A 266 -15.79 -1.37 -14.57
CA ASN A 266 -15.46 0.02 -14.30
C ASN A 266 -15.04 0.20 -12.83
N VAL A 267 -13.79 0.61 -12.59
CA VAL A 267 -13.20 0.83 -11.27
C VAL A 267 -13.82 2.03 -10.54
N VAL A 268 -14.45 2.98 -11.24
CA VAL A 268 -15.11 4.12 -10.55
C VAL A 268 -16.40 3.70 -9.83
N ASP A 269 -16.96 2.52 -10.16
CA ASP A 269 -18.09 1.98 -9.43
C ASP A 269 -17.71 1.69 -7.96
N GLY A 270 -18.56 2.08 -7.02
CA GLY A 270 -18.30 1.92 -5.58
C GLY A 270 -17.29 2.92 -4.97
N ILE A 271 -16.94 4.01 -5.67
CA ILE A 271 -15.89 4.96 -5.25
C ILE A 271 -16.18 5.62 -3.89
N LEU A 272 -17.41 6.06 -3.66
CA LEU A 272 -17.79 6.72 -2.41
C LEU A 272 -17.82 5.73 -1.23
N GLN A 273 -18.24 4.50 -1.49
CA GLN A 273 -18.26 3.41 -0.51
C GLN A 273 -16.84 3.20 0.01
N ARG A 274 -15.85 3.03 -0.87
CA ARG A 274 -14.45 2.79 -0.48
C ARG A 274 -13.66 4.04 -0.03
N GLY A 275 -14.33 5.18 0.18
CA GLY A 275 -13.70 6.41 0.69
C GLY A 275 -12.96 7.25 -0.35
N GLY A 276 -13.22 6.99 -1.63
CA GLY A 276 -12.84 7.87 -2.72
C GLY A 276 -13.69 9.13 -2.76
N SER A 277 -13.29 10.07 -3.62
CA SER A 277 -13.92 11.38 -3.76
C SER A 277 -13.53 12.00 -5.09
N ALA A 278 -14.25 13.01 -5.55
CA ALA A 278 -13.85 13.81 -6.70
C ALA A 278 -14.10 15.28 -6.41
N GLU A 279 -13.36 16.15 -7.10
CA GLU A 279 -13.52 17.60 -7.03
C GLU A 279 -13.48 18.16 -8.44
N VAL A 280 -14.43 19.04 -8.73
CA VAL A 280 -14.47 19.85 -9.95
C VAL A 280 -14.43 21.30 -9.52
N TYR A 281 -13.95 22.18 -10.41
CA TYR A 281 -14.03 23.61 -10.16
C TYR A 281 -15.48 24.11 -9.98
N MET A 282 -16.40 23.67 -10.84
CA MET A 282 -17.80 24.10 -10.84
C MET A 282 -18.70 22.96 -11.33
N GLY A 283 -19.79 22.72 -10.60
CA GLY A 283 -20.73 21.63 -10.88
C GLY A 283 -20.69 20.57 -9.80
N ASP A 284 -21.31 19.42 -10.08
CA ASP A 284 -21.29 18.26 -9.21
C ASP A 284 -20.27 17.24 -9.74
N PRO A 285 -19.16 16.98 -9.04
CA PRO A 285 -18.16 16.03 -9.52
C PRO A 285 -18.72 14.61 -9.69
N MET A 286 -19.86 14.29 -9.06
CA MET A 286 -20.51 12.99 -9.20
C MET A 286 -21.07 12.74 -10.60
N ASP A 287 -21.45 13.77 -11.36
CA ASP A 287 -21.93 13.58 -12.74
C ASP A 287 -20.84 12.99 -13.67
N LEU A 288 -19.56 12.97 -13.27
CA LEU A 288 -18.49 12.30 -14.03
C LEU A 288 -18.49 10.78 -13.82
N ILE A 289 -19.06 10.29 -12.72
CA ILE A 289 -18.81 8.93 -12.20
C ILE A 289 -20.07 8.26 -11.65
N ASP A 290 -21.24 8.87 -11.81
CA ASP A 290 -22.55 8.36 -11.36
C ASP A 290 -23.06 7.19 -12.20
N GLY A 291 -22.44 6.95 -13.36
CA GLY A 291 -22.81 5.89 -14.29
C GLY A 291 -23.89 6.24 -15.28
N ASN A 292 -24.47 7.44 -15.22
CA ASN A 292 -25.51 7.81 -16.16
C ASN A 292 -24.85 8.38 -17.42
N LEU A 293 -25.07 7.76 -18.57
CA LEU A 293 -24.47 8.24 -19.83
C LEU A 293 -25.06 9.58 -20.33
N TRP A 294 -26.05 10.14 -19.63
CA TRP A 294 -26.72 11.40 -19.96
C TRP A 294 -26.55 12.51 -18.92
N SER A 295 -26.08 12.20 -17.70
CA SER A 295 -25.58 13.25 -16.78
C SER A 295 -24.32 13.86 -17.39
N HIS A 296 -23.93 15.05 -16.96
CA HIS A 296 -22.75 15.69 -17.53
C HIS A 296 -22.16 16.76 -16.63
N GLN A 297 -20.83 16.82 -16.63
CA GLN A 297 -20.07 17.98 -16.19
C GLN A 297 -19.70 18.86 -17.38
N LYS A 298 -19.99 20.16 -17.26
CA LYS A 298 -19.65 21.14 -18.29
C LYS A 298 -18.17 21.46 -18.24
N ILE A 299 -17.54 21.46 -19.39
CA ILE A 299 -16.17 21.94 -19.57
C ILE A 299 -16.23 23.38 -20.07
N THR A 300 -15.44 24.23 -19.42
CA THR A 300 -15.37 25.66 -19.73
C THR A 300 -14.18 25.94 -20.63
N HIS A 301 -14.42 26.66 -21.72
CA HIS A 301 -13.38 27.31 -22.51
C HIS A 301 -12.85 28.54 -21.76
N SER A 302 -11.59 28.47 -21.34
CA SER A 302 -10.85 29.56 -20.73
C SER A 302 -9.35 29.32 -20.92
N THR A 303 -8.59 30.41 -21.11
CA THR A 303 -7.12 30.36 -21.03
C THR A 303 -6.62 30.15 -19.60
N ASP A 304 -7.49 30.37 -18.60
CA ASP A 304 -7.18 30.25 -17.17
C ASP A 304 -7.69 28.90 -16.64
N TRP A 305 -7.21 27.80 -17.20
CA TRP A 305 -7.73 26.47 -16.88
C TRP A 305 -7.61 26.12 -15.40
N GLU A 306 -6.57 26.59 -14.71
CA GLU A 306 -6.38 26.42 -13.24
C GLU A 306 -7.55 26.98 -12.44
N ARG A 307 -8.27 27.94 -13.02
CA ARG A 307 -9.44 28.55 -12.42
C ARG A 307 -10.76 28.00 -12.92
N TYR A 308 -10.85 27.44 -14.13
CA TYR A 308 -12.16 27.15 -14.73
C TYR A 308 -12.30 25.78 -15.44
N GLY A 309 -11.25 24.97 -15.53
CA GLY A 309 -11.21 23.85 -16.49
C GLY A 309 -10.47 22.61 -16.00
N TRP A 310 -10.59 22.24 -14.72
CA TRP A 310 -9.97 21.03 -14.17
C TRP A 310 -10.91 20.26 -13.24
N PHE A 311 -10.56 18.98 -13.04
CA PHE A 311 -11.10 18.14 -11.98
C PHE A 311 -10.07 17.08 -11.56
N TRP A 312 -10.25 16.53 -10.37
CA TRP A 312 -9.54 15.32 -9.95
C TRP A 312 -10.48 14.27 -9.37
N ILE A 313 -10.07 13.02 -9.46
CA ILE A 313 -10.78 11.85 -8.92
C ILE A 313 -9.79 11.06 -8.04
N ASP A 314 -10.14 10.84 -6.77
CA ASP A 314 -9.53 9.89 -5.83
C ASP A 314 -10.31 8.59 -5.88
N LEU A 315 -9.75 7.57 -6.51
CA LEU A 315 -10.33 6.23 -6.60
C LEU A 315 -10.42 5.54 -5.23
N GLY A 316 -10.02 6.15 -4.11
CA GLY A 316 -10.12 5.58 -2.77
C GLY A 316 -9.11 4.47 -2.48
N ASN A 317 -8.57 3.81 -3.51
CA ASN A 317 -7.48 2.86 -3.40
C ASN A 317 -6.61 2.93 -4.66
N VAL A 318 -5.43 2.30 -4.60
CA VAL A 318 -4.61 2.07 -5.79
C VAL A 318 -5.16 0.86 -6.54
N PHE A 319 -5.22 0.94 -7.87
CA PHE A 319 -5.62 -0.14 -8.78
C PHE A 319 -4.60 -0.30 -9.90
N TRP A 320 -4.50 -1.50 -10.48
CA TRP A 320 -3.87 -1.69 -11.78
C TRP A 320 -4.83 -1.22 -12.86
N VAL A 321 -4.49 -0.12 -13.53
CA VAL A 321 -5.30 0.48 -14.58
C VAL A 321 -4.59 0.30 -15.92
N THR A 322 -5.35 -0.01 -16.96
CA THR A 322 -4.88 -0.20 -18.34
C THR A 322 -5.55 0.75 -19.32
N ALA A 323 -6.71 1.30 -18.96
CA ALA A 323 -7.40 2.26 -19.80
C ALA A 323 -8.23 3.24 -18.98
N ILE A 324 -8.33 4.47 -19.49
CA ILE A 324 -9.30 5.47 -19.05
C ILE A 324 -10.10 5.87 -20.28
N ARG A 325 -11.42 5.80 -20.18
CA ARG A 325 -12.36 6.24 -21.21
C ARG A 325 -13.06 7.51 -20.74
N ILE A 326 -13.06 8.53 -21.59
CA ILE A 326 -13.87 9.73 -21.42
C ILE A 326 -15.00 9.66 -22.45
N ILE A 327 -16.24 9.72 -21.97
CA ILE A 327 -17.45 9.70 -22.79
C ILE A 327 -18.04 11.10 -22.79
N SER A 328 -18.25 11.65 -23.98
CA SER A 328 -19.05 12.86 -24.20
C SER A 328 -20.14 12.58 -25.23
N LEU A 329 -21.28 13.23 -25.06
CA LEU A 329 -22.33 13.27 -26.06
C LEU A 329 -22.12 14.47 -27.00
N PRO A 330 -22.47 14.34 -28.28
CA PRO A 330 -22.39 15.45 -29.21
C PRO A 330 -23.20 16.65 -28.73
N VAL A 331 -22.78 17.86 -29.11
CA VAL A 331 -23.43 19.13 -28.71
C VAL A 331 -24.96 19.12 -28.89
N TRP A 332 -25.45 18.54 -29.99
CA TRP A 332 -26.89 18.48 -30.29
C TRP A 332 -27.68 17.50 -29.39
N ARG A 333 -26.99 16.62 -28.66
CA ARG A 333 -27.51 15.77 -27.57
C ARG A 333 -27.12 16.30 -26.19
N THR A 334 -26.76 17.57 -26.04
CA THR A 334 -26.35 18.14 -24.74
C THR A 334 -27.24 19.35 -24.41
N PRO A 335 -27.35 19.81 -23.14
CA PRO A 335 -28.28 20.89 -22.84
C PRO A 335 -28.05 22.18 -23.63
N PRO A 336 -29.11 23.01 -23.77
CA PRO A 336 -29.00 24.31 -24.43
C PRO A 336 -27.89 25.16 -23.79
N GLY A 337 -27.03 25.75 -24.62
CA GLY A 337 -25.99 26.68 -24.19
C GLY A 337 -24.56 26.14 -24.24
N LEU A 338 -24.34 24.89 -24.66
CA LEU A 338 -23.03 24.48 -25.18
C LEU A 338 -22.88 24.94 -26.63
N ILE A 339 -21.69 25.43 -26.97
CA ILE A 339 -21.43 26.02 -28.28
C ILE A 339 -20.47 25.19 -29.15
N ASP A 340 -19.76 24.21 -28.59
CA ASP A 340 -18.76 23.40 -29.32
C ASP A 340 -18.57 21.99 -28.73
N GLU A 341 -17.81 21.13 -29.43
CA GLU A 341 -17.21 19.91 -28.87
C GLU A 341 -15.95 20.28 -28.05
N MET A 342 -15.45 19.36 -27.21
CA MET A 342 -14.27 19.62 -26.39
C MET A 342 -12.99 19.80 -27.24
N ASP A 343 -12.30 20.94 -27.15
CA ASP A 343 -11.10 21.25 -27.98
C ASP A 343 -9.89 20.35 -27.70
N GLY A 344 -9.80 19.79 -26.50
CA GLY A 344 -8.68 18.93 -26.10
C GLY A 344 -8.41 18.97 -24.60
N PHE A 345 -7.50 18.13 -24.12
CA PHE A 345 -7.20 18.03 -22.69
C PHE A 345 -5.85 17.39 -22.43
N LYS A 346 -5.39 17.58 -21.19
CA LYS A 346 -4.34 16.75 -20.61
C LYS A 346 -4.89 15.93 -19.46
N LEU A 347 -4.38 14.71 -19.36
CA LEU A 347 -4.75 13.74 -18.34
C LEU A 347 -3.50 13.26 -17.62
N TYR A 348 -3.57 13.24 -16.30
CA TYR A 348 -2.50 12.78 -15.42
C TYR A 348 -3.02 11.75 -14.43
N VAL A 349 -2.12 10.88 -13.98
CA VAL A 349 -2.42 9.90 -12.95
C VAL A 349 -1.37 9.94 -11.83
N SER A 350 -1.74 9.46 -10.65
CA SER A 350 -0.82 9.28 -9.52
C SER A 350 -1.19 8.03 -8.74
N ASP A 351 -0.21 7.29 -8.24
CA ASP A 351 -0.41 6.20 -7.27
C ASP A 351 -0.60 6.72 -5.83
N GLY A 352 -0.49 8.03 -5.63
CA GLY A 352 -0.61 8.69 -4.33
C GLY A 352 0.71 8.94 -3.61
N THR A 353 1.84 8.66 -4.27
CA THR A 353 3.16 9.07 -3.77
C THR A 353 3.21 10.58 -3.60
N GLU A 354 3.54 11.05 -2.40
CA GLU A 354 3.64 12.48 -2.10
C GLU A 354 4.90 13.09 -2.74
N ALA A 355 4.74 14.26 -3.37
CA ALA A 355 5.83 15.03 -3.93
C ALA A 355 6.46 15.97 -2.88
N ALA A 356 7.72 16.36 -3.09
CA ALA A 356 8.42 17.27 -2.17
C ALA A 356 7.82 18.68 -2.13
N TYR A 357 7.20 19.11 -3.24
CA TYR A 357 6.52 20.39 -3.38
C TYR A 357 5.36 20.25 -4.38
N ALA A 358 4.37 21.14 -4.29
CA ALA A 358 3.28 21.21 -5.25
C ALA A 358 3.66 22.12 -6.43
N LEU A 359 3.19 21.79 -7.64
CA LEU A 359 3.25 22.68 -8.80
C LEU A 359 2.25 23.85 -8.70
N GLY A 360 1.23 23.71 -7.87
CA GLY A 360 0.19 24.70 -7.59
C GLY A 360 -0.87 24.09 -6.66
N ASP A 361 -1.85 24.87 -6.21
CA ASP A 361 -2.89 24.37 -5.30
C ASP A 361 -3.83 23.34 -5.97
N VAL A 362 -4.13 23.50 -7.26
CA VAL A 362 -4.96 22.57 -8.04
C VAL A 362 -4.35 21.17 -8.15
N TRP A 363 -3.02 21.07 -8.02
CA TRP A 363 -2.27 19.80 -8.07
C TRP A 363 -2.21 19.08 -6.73
N LYS A 364 -2.82 19.64 -5.68
CA LYS A 364 -2.90 19.02 -4.36
C LYS A 364 -4.23 18.30 -4.20
N VAL A 365 -4.19 17.04 -3.78
CA VAL A 365 -5.41 16.32 -3.40
C VAL A 365 -5.53 16.30 -1.90
N LYS A 366 -6.60 16.91 -1.36
CA LYS A 366 -6.83 17.06 0.08
C LYS A 366 -5.62 17.74 0.77
N GLY A 367 -5.06 18.77 0.12
CA GLY A 367 -3.91 19.53 0.61
C GLY A 367 -2.54 18.85 0.43
N ARG A 368 -2.48 17.62 -0.09
CA ARG A 368 -1.23 16.87 -0.26
C ARG A 368 -0.67 17.02 -1.68
N PRO A 369 0.59 17.46 -1.86
CA PRO A 369 1.24 17.43 -3.16
C PRO A 369 1.51 16.00 -3.59
N LEU A 370 1.16 15.66 -4.84
CA LEU A 370 1.37 14.32 -5.38
C LEU A 370 2.36 14.32 -6.55
N VAL A 371 3.00 13.18 -6.77
CA VAL A 371 3.76 12.93 -8.00
C VAL A 371 2.76 12.57 -9.10
N TRP A 372 2.68 13.41 -10.13
CA TRP A 372 1.78 13.23 -11.28
C TRP A 372 2.56 12.74 -12.49
N GLU A 373 1.98 11.78 -13.21
CA GLU A 373 2.45 11.29 -14.51
C GLU A 373 1.44 11.68 -15.59
N GLU A 374 1.88 12.37 -16.64
CA GLU A 374 1.04 12.66 -17.81
C GLU A 374 0.81 11.37 -18.60
N VAL A 375 -0.46 11.07 -18.90
CA VAL A 375 -0.87 9.85 -19.64
C VAL A 375 -1.57 10.16 -20.95
N ALA A 376 -2.04 11.38 -21.13
CA ALA A 376 -2.60 11.84 -22.39
C ALA A 376 -2.40 13.34 -22.55
N ASP A 377 -2.06 13.72 -23.78
CA ASP A 377 -2.05 15.09 -24.25
C ASP A 377 -2.81 15.15 -25.59
N VAL A 378 -4.10 15.50 -25.52
CA VAL A 378 -5.06 15.35 -26.62
C VAL A 378 -5.42 16.71 -27.18
N LYS A 379 -5.11 16.93 -28.45
CA LYS A 379 -5.66 18.02 -29.27
C LYS A 379 -6.79 17.46 -30.13
N ASN A 380 -7.96 18.06 -30.05
CA ASN A 380 -9.15 17.64 -30.77
C ASN A 380 -9.56 18.69 -31.80
N ASP A 381 -8.61 19.12 -32.63
CA ASP A 381 -8.77 20.07 -33.73
C ASP A 381 -8.97 19.38 -35.09
N ASP A 382 -8.64 18.09 -35.20
CA ASP A 382 -8.87 17.29 -36.38
C ASP A 382 -10.37 17.11 -36.68
N LEU A 383 -10.77 17.37 -37.93
CA LEU A 383 -12.16 17.20 -38.38
C LEU A 383 -12.38 15.80 -38.99
N PRO A 384 -13.46 15.10 -38.61
CA PRO A 384 -14.42 15.48 -37.56
C PRO A 384 -13.88 15.31 -36.13
N GLN A 385 -14.17 16.28 -35.26
CA GLN A 385 -13.79 16.22 -33.84
C GLN A 385 -14.38 15.00 -33.14
N LEU A 386 -13.59 14.40 -32.25
CA LEU A 386 -14.00 13.30 -31.39
C LEU A 386 -14.86 13.80 -30.22
N TRP A 387 -15.72 12.93 -29.73
CA TRP A 387 -16.45 13.11 -28.47
C TRP A 387 -16.09 12.04 -27.43
N ASN A 388 -15.50 10.91 -27.85
CA ASN A 388 -15.11 9.83 -26.97
C ASN A 388 -13.61 9.63 -27.09
N PHE A 389 -12.96 9.40 -25.95
CA PHE A 389 -11.51 9.27 -25.90
C PHE A 389 -11.16 8.03 -25.09
N ASP A 390 -10.49 7.07 -25.74
CA ASP A 390 -9.99 5.85 -25.13
C ASP A 390 -8.47 5.98 -24.95
N ILE A 391 -8.03 6.26 -23.72
CA ILE A 391 -6.63 6.41 -23.36
C ILE A 391 -6.12 5.05 -22.89
N LEU A 392 -5.23 4.42 -23.66
CA LEU A 392 -4.70 3.07 -23.42
C LEU A 392 -3.25 3.13 -22.95
N PHE A 393 -2.90 2.29 -21.97
CA PHE A 393 -1.52 2.16 -21.48
C PHE A 393 -1.27 0.78 -20.85
N SER A 394 0.01 0.43 -20.68
CA SER A 394 0.40 -0.77 -19.93
C SER A 394 -0.08 -0.69 -18.47
N PRO A 395 -0.41 -1.82 -17.81
CA PRO A 395 -0.89 -1.83 -16.43
C PRO A 395 -0.04 -0.97 -15.51
N ARG A 396 -0.68 0.00 -14.85
CA ARG A 396 -0.02 0.94 -13.93
C ARG A 396 -0.85 1.18 -12.68
N ARG A 397 -0.15 1.50 -11.60
CA ARG A 397 -0.77 1.80 -10.31
C ARG A 397 -1.38 3.20 -10.35
N VAL A 398 -2.69 3.27 -10.22
CA VAL A 398 -3.43 4.54 -10.23
C VAL A 398 -4.36 4.59 -9.03
N ARG A 399 -4.29 5.69 -8.29
CA ARG A 399 -5.26 6.09 -7.27
C ARG A 399 -5.92 7.41 -7.63
N TYR A 400 -5.15 8.37 -8.11
CA TYR A 400 -5.65 9.69 -8.47
C TYR A 400 -5.60 9.89 -9.97
N ILE A 401 -6.62 10.57 -10.50
CA ILE A 401 -6.70 11.03 -11.88
C ILE A 401 -6.88 12.54 -11.82
N PHE A 402 -6.12 13.28 -12.60
CA PHE A 402 -6.24 14.73 -12.75
C PHE A 402 -6.43 15.06 -14.22
N PHE A 403 -7.44 15.87 -14.51
CA PHE A 403 -7.75 16.34 -15.85
C PHE A 403 -7.68 17.86 -15.84
N HIS A 404 -7.14 18.44 -16.90
CA HIS A 404 -7.39 19.83 -17.23
C HIS A 404 -7.48 20.05 -18.73
N HIS A 405 -8.22 21.09 -19.10
CA HIS A 405 -8.33 21.54 -20.47
C HIS A 405 -7.12 22.43 -20.80
N ASP A 406 -6.10 21.92 -21.50
CA ASP A 406 -4.83 22.65 -21.73
C ASP A 406 -4.79 23.49 -23.02
N TYR A 407 -5.85 23.46 -23.83
CA TYR A 407 -5.79 24.02 -25.19
C TYR A 407 -6.43 25.39 -25.39
N GLY A 408 -6.84 26.06 -24.30
CA GLY A 408 -7.00 27.51 -24.30
C GLY A 408 -7.99 28.10 -25.31
N GLY A 409 -8.87 27.31 -25.92
CA GLY A 409 -10.05 27.85 -26.56
C GLY A 409 -10.80 28.70 -25.55
N GLY A 410 -11.09 29.97 -25.87
CA GLY A 410 -11.74 30.91 -24.97
C GLY A 410 -11.13 32.31 -24.96
N PHE A 411 -11.63 33.17 -24.07
CA PHE A 411 -11.14 34.54 -23.89
C PHE A 411 -10.56 34.70 -22.47
N PRO A 412 -9.45 35.42 -22.27
CA PRO A 412 -8.91 35.69 -20.95
C PRO A 412 -9.97 36.27 -19.99
N GLY A 413 -10.10 35.71 -18.80
CA GLY A 413 -11.07 36.15 -17.79
C GLY A 413 -12.55 35.91 -18.13
N ARG A 414 -12.87 35.19 -19.22
CA ARG A 414 -14.25 34.82 -19.58
C ARG A 414 -14.45 33.31 -19.52
N GLN A 415 -15.54 32.89 -18.90
CA GLN A 415 -16.01 31.51 -18.91
C GLN A 415 -17.07 31.34 -20.01
N VAL A 416 -16.80 30.43 -20.95
CA VAL A 416 -17.77 30.02 -21.97
C VAL A 416 -17.97 28.51 -21.90
N PRO A 417 -19.20 28.01 -21.65
CA PRO A 417 -19.48 26.57 -21.70
C PRO A 417 -19.31 26.07 -23.13
N ALA A 418 -18.42 25.10 -23.33
CA ALA A 418 -18.02 24.73 -24.69
C ALA A 418 -17.76 23.24 -24.88
N GLY A 419 -17.99 22.42 -23.85
CA GLY A 419 -18.10 20.98 -23.97
C GLY A 419 -18.75 20.39 -22.73
N ALA A 420 -18.95 19.08 -22.75
CA ALA A 420 -19.41 18.32 -21.60
C ALA A 420 -18.71 16.97 -21.55
N ILE A 421 -18.44 16.48 -20.35
CA ILE A 421 -18.06 15.09 -20.11
C ILE A 421 -19.24 14.43 -19.42
N ASN A 422 -19.76 13.37 -20.02
CA ASN A 422 -20.88 12.61 -19.50
C ASN A 422 -20.43 11.52 -18.53
N GLN A 423 -19.31 10.88 -18.82
CA GLN A 423 -18.80 9.83 -17.94
C GLN A 423 -17.30 9.64 -18.10
N ILE A 424 -16.65 9.32 -16.99
CA ILE A 424 -15.29 8.78 -16.96
C ILE A 424 -15.37 7.34 -16.48
N GLN A 425 -14.76 6.45 -17.26
CA GLN A 425 -14.68 5.03 -16.94
C GLN A 425 -13.20 4.65 -16.82
N VAL A 426 -12.88 3.88 -15.79
CA VAL A 426 -11.50 3.46 -15.49
C VAL A 426 -11.48 1.95 -15.51
N PHE A 427 -10.62 1.38 -16.35
CA PHE A 427 -10.55 -0.06 -16.56
C PHE A 427 -9.18 -0.60 -16.18
N GLY A 428 -9.19 -1.84 -15.72
CA GLY A 428 -8.01 -2.53 -15.26
C GLY A 428 -8.30 -4.00 -15.03
N GLU A 429 -7.29 -4.72 -14.58
CA GLU A 429 -7.43 -6.12 -14.23
C GLU A 429 -6.40 -6.53 -13.17
N GLY A 430 -6.72 -7.58 -12.44
CA GLY A 430 -5.82 -8.19 -11.48
C GLY A 430 -6.10 -7.84 -10.02
N VAL A 431 -5.29 -8.43 -9.16
CA VAL A 431 -5.35 -8.26 -7.70
C VAL A 431 -5.10 -6.81 -7.33
N ILE A 432 -5.79 -6.34 -6.30
CA ILE A 432 -5.57 -4.99 -5.78
C ILE A 432 -4.10 -4.80 -5.36
N PRO A 433 -3.38 -3.77 -5.87
CA PRO A 433 -1.97 -3.54 -5.60
C PRO A 433 -1.60 -3.43 -4.12
N GLY A 434 -2.49 -2.86 -3.32
CA GLY A 434 -2.31 -2.87 -1.88
C GLY A 434 -3.38 -2.12 -1.11
N VAL A 435 -3.42 -2.38 0.20
CA VAL A 435 -4.34 -1.75 1.14
C VAL A 435 -3.64 -1.50 2.48
N THR A 436 -4.07 -0.45 3.16
CA THR A 436 -3.69 -0.16 4.55
C THR A 436 -4.91 -0.35 5.43
N LEU A 437 -4.81 -1.29 6.37
CA LEU A 437 -5.83 -1.56 7.38
C LEU A 437 -5.30 -1.11 8.75
N ARG A 438 -6.17 -0.55 9.58
CA ARG A 438 -5.83 -0.18 10.96
C ARG A 438 -6.76 -0.86 11.94
N SER A 439 -6.23 -1.41 13.02
CA SER A 439 -7.06 -1.93 14.10
C SER A 439 -7.90 -0.81 14.71
N ASN A 440 -8.98 -1.16 15.38
CA ASN A 440 -9.55 -0.29 16.39
C ASN A 440 -8.57 -0.14 17.57
N LEU A 441 -8.90 0.74 18.52
CA LEU A 441 -8.15 0.84 19.77
C LEU A 441 -8.21 -0.51 20.49
N ILE A 442 -7.06 -1.13 20.73
CA ILE A 442 -6.95 -2.36 21.49
C ILE A 442 -6.61 -1.98 22.94
N ASP A 443 -7.49 -2.34 23.88
CA ASP A 443 -7.26 -2.22 25.32
C ASP A 443 -6.84 -3.57 25.89
N LEU A 444 -5.62 -3.64 26.44
CA LEU A 444 -5.09 -4.84 27.10
C LEU A 444 -5.66 -5.04 28.52
N GLY A 445 -6.53 -4.14 28.98
CA GLY A 445 -7.14 -4.10 30.31
C GLY A 445 -6.19 -3.62 31.41
N THR A 446 -4.90 -3.89 31.27
CA THR A 446 -3.82 -3.44 32.15
C THR A 446 -2.55 -3.12 31.36
N SER A 447 -1.56 -2.53 32.01
CA SER A 447 -0.24 -2.33 31.41
C SER A 447 0.46 -3.68 31.23
N ALA A 448 0.78 -4.01 29.98
CA ALA A 448 1.46 -5.26 29.61
C ALA A 448 2.77 -4.96 28.90
N ASN A 449 3.78 -5.81 29.14
CA ASN A 449 5.06 -5.75 28.43
C ASN A 449 4.94 -6.61 27.17
N LEU A 450 4.62 -5.96 26.05
CA LEU A 450 4.56 -6.56 24.72
C LEU A 450 5.98 -6.92 24.27
N THR A 451 6.17 -8.17 23.86
CA THR A 451 7.49 -8.76 23.60
C THR A 451 7.72 -9.02 22.11
N SER A 452 6.70 -9.49 21.39
CA SER A 452 6.81 -9.75 19.96
C SER A 452 5.47 -9.60 19.25
N LEU A 453 5.53 -9.37 17.94
CA LEU A 453 4.39 -9.40 17.03
C LEU A 453 4.66 -10.46 15.95
N SER A 454 3.72 -11.37 15.80
CA SER A 454 3.73 -12.41 14.76
C SER A 454 2.43 -12.38 13.96
N TRP A 455 2.49 -12.93 12.77
CA TRP A 455 1.33 -13.10 11.89
C TRP A 455 1.44 -14.41 11.12
N SER A 456 0.29 -14.90 10.67
CA SER A 456 0.15 -16.10 9.87
C SER A 456 -0.85 -15.91 8.72
N PRO A 457 -0.61 -16.53 7.55
CA PRO A 457 0.65 -17.19 7.17
C PRO A 457 1.71 -16.17 6.74
N SER A 458 2.87 -16.68 6.30
CA SER A 458 3.82 -15.85 5.54
C SER A 458 3.21 -15.48 4.17
N PRO A 459 3.48 -14.28 3.64
CA PRO A 459 2.97 -13.88 2.34
C PRO A 459 3.50 -14.78 1.21
N PRO A 460 2.69 -15.10 0.19
CA PRO A 460 3.17 -15.73 -1.05
C PRO A 460 4.30 -14.93 -1.72
N LEU A 461 5.12 -15.60 -2.54
CA LEU A 461 6.12 -14.93 -3.37
C LEU A 461 5.47 -13.84 -4.25
N GLY A 462 6.16 -12.71 -4.44
CA GLY A 462 5.63 -11.54 -5.17
C GLY A 462 4.71 -10.64 -4.35
N THR A 463 4.38 -11.02 -3.11
CA THR A 463 3.53 -10.22 -2.21
C THR A 463 4.25 -9.85 -0.91
N LYS A 464 3.71 -8.88 -0.18
CA LYS A 464 4.31 -8.39 1.06
C LYS A 464 3.24 -8.04 2.08
N ILE A 465 3.52 -8.36 3.34
CA ILE A 465 2.74 -7.90 4.48
C ILE A 465 3.69 -7.19 5.44
N GLU A 466 3.37 -5.95 5.81
CA GLU A 466 4.12 -5.16 6.78
C GLU A 466 3.21 -4.63 7.86
N PHE A 467 3.66 -4.72 9.11
CA PHE A 467 2.96 -4.15 10.24
C PHE A 467 3.67 -2.92 10.77
N ARG A 468 2.94 -2.04 11.45
CA ARG A 468 3.46 -1.00 12.33
C ARG A 468 2.58 -0.95 13.58
N THR A 469 3.14 -0.48 14.68
CA THR A 469 2.42 -0.35 15.94
C THR A 469 2.61 1.04 16.54
N ARG A 470 1.67 1.48 17.36
CA ARG A 470 1.86 2.57 18.31
C ARG A 470 1.15 2.23 19.62
N THR A 471 1.65 2.76 20.72
CA THR A 471 1.19 2.40 22.05
C THR A 471 1.07 3.62 22.96
N GLY A 472 0.22 3.53 23.98
CA GLY A 472 -0.03 4.62 24.93
C GLY A 472 -0.75 4.13 26.19
N ASN A 473 -0.92 5.04 27.15
CA ASN A 473 -1.56 4.75 28.44
C ASN A 473 -2.86 5.53 28.66
N ASP A 474 -3.12 6.58 27.88
CA ASP A 474 -4.21 7.51 28.11
C ASP A 474 -5.05 7.69 26.85
N VAL A 475 -6.36 7.74 27.06
CA VAL A 475 -7.35 7.92 26.01
C VAL A 475 -8.37 8.96 26.47
N GLN A 476 -8.99 9.61 25.51
CA GLN A 476 -10.06 10.58 25.74
C GLN A 476 -11.29 10.19 24.93
N LEU A 477 -12.45 10.61 25.41
CA LEU A 477 -13.71 10.45 24.70
C LEU A 477 -13.95 11.69 23.85
N ILE A 478 -14.19 11.49 22.55
CA ILE A 478 -14.68 12.51 21.64
C ILE A 478 -16.10 12.14 21.27
N THR A 479 -17.02 13.11 21.31
CA THR A 479 -18.39 12.92 20.83
C THR A 479 -18.49 13.54 19.44
N HIS A 480 -18.81 12.71 18.46
CA HIS A 480 -19.18 13.10 17.11
C HIS A 480 -20.69 13.37 17.08
N TYR A 481 -21.09 14.46 16.42
CA TYR A 481 -22.47 14.88 16.32
C TYR A 481 -22.90 14.83 14.86
N TYR A 482 -24.06 14.23 14.57
CA TYR A 482 -24.55 14.12 13.21
C TYR A 482 -25.84 14.90 13.01
N ASP A 483 -26.06 15.45 11.82
CA ASP A 483 -27.38 15.91 11.41
C ASP A 483 -28.29 14.71 11.05
N ARG A 484 -29.58 14.95 10.84
CA ARG A 484 -30.53 13.89 10.46
C ARG A 484 -30.18 13.19 9.14
N SER A 485 -29.41 13.84 8.28
CA SER A 485 -28.95 13.28 7.01
C SER A 485 -27.70 12.42 7.17
N GLY A 486 -27.13 12.34 8.39
CA GLY A 486 -25.93 11.57 8.70
C GLY A 486 -24.62 12.32 8.46
N ASN A 487 -24.65 13.63 8.21
CA ASN A 487 -23.44 14.44 8.07
C ASN A 487 -22.89 14.79 9.45
N GLU A 488 -21.59 14.64 9.65
CA GLU A 488 -20.94 15.08 10.88
C GLU A 488 -20.91 16.62 10.95
N ILE A 489 -21.31 17.17 12.08
CA ILE A 489 -21.40 18.60 12.36
C ILE A 489 -20.76 18.91 13.72
N SER A 490 -20.43 20.18 13.97
CA SER A 490 -19.89 20.58 15.27
C SER A 490 -20.95 20.46 16.37
N GLU A 491 -20.49 20.34 17.63
CA GLU A 491 -21.38 20.32 18.80
C GLU A 491 -22.27 21.57 18.84
N GLU A 492 -21.72 22.74 18.53
CA GLU A 492 -22.44 24.01 18.49
C GLU A 492 -23.52 24.00 17.41
N ALA A 493 -23.17 23.54 16.20
CA ALA A 493 -24.12 23.40 15.11
C ALA A 493 -25.25 22.43 15.48
N TYR A 494 -24.91 21.27 16.05
CA TYR A 494 -25.88 20.27 16.51
C TYR A 494 -26.83 20.82 17.59
N ASN A 495 -26.28 21.54 18.56
CA ASN A 495 -27.05 22.16 19.64
C ASN A 495 -27.92 23.33 19.17
N SER A 496 -27.56 23.98 18.05
CA SER A 496 -28.37 25.02 17.40
C SER A 496 -29.53 24.47 16.55
N LEU A 497 -29.45 23.21 16.10
CA LEU A 497 -30.51 22.59 15.30
C LEU A 497 -31.78 22.32 16.14
N PRO A 498 -32.97 22.52 15.57
CA PRO A 498 -34.21 22.00 16.14
C PRO A 498 -34.10 20.47 16.33
N LYS A 499 -34.67 19.93 17.41
CA LYS A 499 -34.54 18.49 17.75
C LYS A 499 -34.88 17.52 16.60
N PHE A 500 -35.80 17.89 15.70
CA PHE A 500 -36.21 17.06 14.56
C PHE A 500 -35.19 16.98 13.42
N PHE A 501 -34.18 17.86 13.41
CA PHE A 501 -33.06 17.88 12.43
C PHE A 501 -31.75 17.34 13.01
N ARG A 502 -31.72 17.02 14.31
CA ARG A 502 -30.58 16.37 14.95
C ARG A 502 -30.55 14.90 14.57
N GLY A 503 -29.39 14.41 14.18
CA GLY A 503 -29.10 12.99 14.01
C GLY A 503 -28.57 12.37 15.29
N ASP A 504 -27.91 11.22 15.16
CA ASP A 504 -27.32 10.53 16.29
C ASP A 504 -26.05 11.24 16.80
N THR A 505 -25.62 10.89 18.01
CA THR A 505 -24.27 11.21 18.50
C THR A 505 -23.50 9.92 18.71
N MET A 506 -22.21 9.93 18.37
CA MET A 506 -21.33 8.77 18.52
C MET A 506 -20.13 9.16 19.36
N THR A 507 -19.91 8.47 20.48
CA THR A 507 -18.71 8.67 21.29
C THR A 507 -17.61 7.72 20.84
N GLU A 508 -16.46 8.26 20.43
CA GLU A 508 -15.25 7.54 20.09
C GLU A 508 -14.20 7.69 21.21
N THR A 509 -13.51 6.58 21.54
CA THR A 509 -12.34 6.61 22.42
C THR A 509 -11.08 6.74 21.58
N VAL A 510 -10.40 7.89 21.67
CA VAL A 510 -9.21 8.20 20.88
C VAL A 510 -7.98 8.39 21.77
N PRO A 511 -6.77 8.25 21.22
CA PRO A 511 -5.53 8.62 21.91
C PRO A 511 -5.50 10.07 22.41
N VAL A 512 -4.92 10.27 23.59
CA VAL A 512 -4.34 11.57 23.94
C VAL A 512 -2.98 11.67 23.24
N GLU A 513 -2.91 12.28 22.05
CA GLU A 513 -1.73 12.21 21.16
C GLU A 513 -0.39 12.53 21.84
N ALA A 514 -0.34 13.50 22.74
CA ALA A 514 0.88 13.85 23.48
C ALA A 514 1.42 12.73 24.40
N LEU A 515 0.59 11.75 24.75
CA LEU A 515 0.91 10.63 25.65
C LEU A 515 1.04 9.29 24.90
N TRP A 516 0.99 9.32 23.58
CA TRP A 516 1.16 8.15 22.72
C TRP A 516 2.48 8.20 21.97
N SER A 517 3.02 7.02 21.66
CA SER A 517 4.17 6.92 20.79
C SER A 517 3.79 7.30 19.34
N PRO A 518 4.73 7.83 18.54
CA PRO A 518 4.56 7.77 17.09
C PRO A 518 4.47 6.31 16.62
N TRP A 519 4.06 6.11 15.38
CA TRP A 519 4.11 4.80 14.74
C TRP A 519 5.53 4.26 14.67
N SER A 520 5.70 2.97 14.95
CA SER A 520 6.97 2.28 14.82
C SER A 520 7.46 2.25 13.36
N GLY A 521 8.73 1.91 13.18
CA GLY A 521 9.19 1.37 11.89
C GLY A 521 8.50 0.03 11.57
N PRO A 522 8.54 -0.43 10.31
CA PRO A 522 7.82 -1.61 9.88
C PRO A 522 8.39 -2.91 10.47
N TYR A 523 7.54 -3.84 10.89
CA TYR A 523 7.90 -5.24 11.16
C TYR A 523 8.09 -5.95 9.81
N LYS A 524 9.25 -6.56 9.60
CA LYS A 524 9.61 -7.17 8.29
C LYS A 524 9.44 -8.68 8.26
N ARG A 525 9.39 -9.32 9.44
CA ARG A 525 9.24 -10.77 9.61
C ARG A 525 8.35 -11.08 10.81
N SER A 526 7.59 -12.17 10.69
CA SER A 526 6.75 -12.68 11.76
C SER A 526 7.62 -13.11 12.95
N GLY A 527 7.21 -12.71 14.16
CA GLY A 527 7.94 -13.00 15.41
C GLY A 527 9.04 -11.99 15.73
N GLU A 528 9.11 -10.84 15.04
CA GLU A 528 10.03 -9.77 15.42
C GLU A 528 9.70 -9.17 16.79
N ASP A 529 10.75 -8.72 17.50
CA ASP A 529 10.63 -8.00 18.77
C ASP A 529 9.69 -6.80 18.63
N PHE A 530 8.88 -6.56 19.65
CA PHE A 530 7.92 -5.47 19.67
C PHE A 530 8.64 -4.11 19.62
N LYS A 531 8.28 -3.27 18.64
CA LYS A 531 9.05 -2.06 18.29
C LYS A 531 8.56 -0.79 18.99
N SER A 532 7.28 -0.73 19.34
CA SER A 532 6.73 0.44 20.06
C SER A 532 7.09 0.39 21.54
N PRO A 533 7.11 1.53 22.25
CA PRO A 533 7.33 1.56 23.68
C PRO A 533 6.41 0.60 24.46
N SER A 534 7.00 -0.10 25.42
CA SER A 534 6.33 -1.08 26.27
C SER A 534 7.00 -1.08 27.64
N PRO A 535 6.26 -1.23 28.75
CA PRO A 535 4.88 -1.68 28.84
C PRO A 535 3.86 -0.57 28.60
N ARG A 536 2.71 -0.90 28.00
CA ARG A 536 1.59 0.03 27.74
C ARG A 536 0.25 -0.71 27.87
N ARG A 537 -0.84 0.03 28.08
CA ARG A 537 -2.20 -0.53 28.16
C ARG A 537 -2.90 -0.56 26.81
N TYR A 538 -2.74 0.49 26.02
CA TYR A 538 -3.43 0.63 24.76
C TYR A 538 -2.47 0.51 23.58
N LEU A 539 -2.97 -0.03 22.47
CA LEU A 539 -2.22 -0.09 21.22
C LEU A 539 -3.11 0.06 19.98
N PHE A 540 -2.46 0.48 18.90
CA PHE A 540 -2.95 0.33 17.52
C PHE A 540 -1.97 -0.50 16.71
N ILE A 541 -2.52 -1.22 15.74
CA ILE A 541 -1.79 -1.97 14.72
C ILE A 541 -2.21 -1.43 13.35
N GLU A 542 -1.23 -1.12 12.51
CA GLU A 542 -1.43 -0.84 11.08
C GLU A 542 -0.87 -2.03 10.29
N ALA A 543 -1.68 -2.59 9.40
CA ALA A 543 -1.34 -3.70 8.53
C ALA A 543 -1.37 -3.21 7.08
N ASN A 544 -0.25 -3.34 6.39
CA ASN A 544 -0.14 -3.02 4.98
C ASN A 544 0.04 -4.31 4.19
N LEU A 545 -0.86 -4.58 3.26
CA LEU A 545 -0.83 -5.74 2.38
C LEU A 545 -0.55 -5.22 0.97
N TYR A 546 0.45 -5.79 0.29
CA TYR A 546 0.88 -5.37 -1.04
C TYR A 546 1.03 -6.56 -1.99
N SER A 547 0.74 -6.33 -3.26
CA SER A 547 1.10 -7.20 -4.38
C SER A 547 1.63 -6.38 -5.55
N GLU A 548 2.76 -6.81 -6.11
CA GLU A 548 3.27 -6.32 -7.40
C GLU A 548 2.87 -7.25 -8.56
N ASP A 549 2.09 -8.29 -8.27
CA ASP A 549 1.66 -9.32 -9.21
C ASP A 549 0.15 -9.19 -9.48
N LEU A 550 -0.25 -9.24 -10.76
CA LEU A 550 -1.65 -9.12 -11.17
C LEU A 550 -2.49 -10.32 -10.72
N ASP A 551 -1.88 -11.47 -10.44
CA ASP A 551 -2.57 -12.71 -10.14
C ASP A 551 -2.41 -13.22 -8.71
N VAL A 552 -1.33 -12.84 -8.03
CA VAL A 552 -1.05 -13.30 -6.67
C VAL A 552 -1.51 -12.26 -5.64
N ALA A 553 -2.27 -12.71 -4.63
CA ALA A 553 -2.75 -11.84 -3.55
C ALA A 553 -2.20 -12.28 -2.19
N PRO A 554 -1.72 -11.34 -1.34
CA PRO A 554 -1.49 -11.65 0.06
C PRO A 554 -2.82 -11.89 0.76
N PHE A 555 -2.78 -12.71 1.80
CA PHE A 555 -3.89 -12.92 2.72
C PHE A 555 -3.35 -13.04 4.14
N LEU A 556 -4.20 -12.73 5.10
CA LEU A 556 -3.84 -12.69 6.52
C LEU A 556 -4.91 -13.44 7.32
N ASP A 557 -4.49 -14.48 8.03
CA ASP A 557 -5.35 -15.30 8.88
C ASP A 557 -5.35 -14.78 10.31
N SER A 558 -4.17 -14.44 10.84
CA SER A 558 -4.06 -13.97 12.21
C SER A 558 -2.86 -13.08 12.48
N ILE A 559 -2.99 -12.26 13.52
CA ILE A 559 -1.92 -11.52 14.18
C ILE A 559 -1.88 -11.99 15.63
N THR A 560 -0.70 -12.35 16.13
CA THR A 560 -0.50 -12.77 17.51
C THR A 560 0.52 -11.87 18.20
N LEU A 561 0.08 -11.24 19.29
CA LEU A 561 0.90 -10.43 20.19
C LEU A 561 1.29 -11.27 21.39
N SER A 562 2.59 -11.44 21.63
CA SER A 562 3.09 -12.10 22.83
C SER A 562 3.45 -11.07 23.89
N PHE A 563 3.04 -11.30 25.13
CA PHE A 563 3.26 -10.36 26.23
C PHE A 563 3.65 -11.06 27.53
N THR A 564 4.23 -10.27 28.44
CA THR A 564 4.59 -10.68 29.80
C THR A 564 4.08 -9.66 30.81
N LYS A 565 4.03 -10.07 32.09
CA LYS A 565 3.94 -9.08 33.17
C LYS A 565 5.17 -8.17 33.14
N PRO A 566 5.02 -6.84 33.26
CA PRO A 566 6.18 -5.95 33.24
C PRO A 566 7.13 -6.18 34.41
N ALA A 567 8.43 -6.06 34.17
CA ALA A 567 9.44 -6.00 35.24
C ALA A 567 9.19 -4.81 36.14
N ALA A 568 8.91 -3.64 35.57
CA ALA A 568 8.56 -2.40 36.27
C ALA A 568 7.51 -1.63 35.45
N ASP A 569 6.79 -0.70 36.09
CA ASP A 569 5.80 0.14 35.40
C ASP A 569 6.48 1.12 34.44
N SER A 570 7.60 1.69 34.88
CA SER A 570 8.48 2.51 34.05
C SER A 570 9.94 2.18 34.35
N LEU A 571 10.77 2.22 33.31
CA LEU A 571 12.22 2.06 33.40
C LEU A 571 12.84 3.22 32.63
N ILE A 572 13.38 4.19 33.35
CA ILE A 572 14.07 5.33 32.75
C ILE A 572 15.57 5.11 32.89
N GLY A 573 16.35 5.44 31.86
CA GLY A 573 17.80 5.34 31.95
C GLY A 573 18.58 6.34 31.13
N TRP A 574 19.84 6.49 31.49
CA TRP A 574 20.79 7.37 30.83
C TRP A 574 22.20 6.83 30.96
N ILE A 575 23.08 7.25 30.05
CA ILE A 575 24.52 6.94 30.07
C ILE A 575 25.31 8.16 30.54
N SER A 576 26.45 7.95 31.18
CA SER A 576 27.40 9.00 31.55
C SER A 576 28.85 8.51 31.40
N PRO A 577 29.79 9.30 30.85
CA PRO A 577 29.56 10.61 30.23
C PRO A 577 28.82 10.50 28.90
N ARG A 578 28.04 11.54 28.54
CA ARG A 578 27.31 11.63 27.24
C ARG A 578 28.10 12.35 26.15
N GLU A 579 29.25 12.90 26.49
CA GLU A 579 30.14 13.56 25.55
C GLU A 579 31.59 13.20 25.89
N VAL A 580 32.37 12.83 24.88
CA VAL A 580 33.80 12.54 25.01
C VAL A 580 34.58 13.31 23.94
N SER A 581 35.73 13.86 24.32
CA SER A 581 36.55 14.72 23.46
C SER A 581 37.34 13.95 22.39
N GLU A 582 37.76 12.71 22.67
CA GLU A 582 38.61 11.92 21.77
C GLU A 582 37.91 10.61 21.38
N PRO A 583 37.80 10.29 20.08
CA PRO A 583 37.33 8.99 19.64
C PRO A 583 38.35 7.88 19.89
N ALA A 584 37.89 6.64 19.80
CA ALA A 584 38.72 5.44 19.77
C ALA A 584 39.59 5.21 21.01
N ARG A 585 39.27 5.88 22.13
CA ARG A 585 39.88 5.59 23.43
C ARG A 585 38.95 4.80 24.32
N ARG A 586 39.53 3.81 24.98
CA ARG A 586 38.84 3.00 25.98
C ARG A 586 38.59 3.84 27.23
N ARG A 587 37.33 4.00 27.61
CA ARG A 587 36.88 4.86 28.71
C ARG A 587 35.76 4.22 29.51
N GLU A 588 35.56 4.67 30.74
CA GLU A 588 34.46 4.22 31.59
C GLU A 588 33.15 4.94 31.25
N PHE A 589 32.09 4.15 31.16
CA PHE A 589 30.72 4.60 31.01
C PHE A 589 29.87 3.97 32.10
N THR A 590 28.95 4.73 32.67
CA THR A 590 27.94 4.23 33.61
C THR A 590 26.57 4.37 32.97
N PHE A 591 25.85 3.26 32.87
CA PHE A 591 24.43 3.27 32.53
C PHE A 591 23.61 3.18 33.81
N THR A 592 22.78 4.18 34.06
CA THR A 592 21.88 4.26 35.22
C THR A 592 20.48 3.86 34.81
N ILE A 593 19.83 3.00 35.60
CA ILE A 593 18.46 2.52 35.41
C ILE A 593 17.66 2.89 36.66
N VAL A 594 16.61 3.68 36.47
CA VAL A 594 15.68 4.12 37.51
C VAL A 594 14.31 3.48 37.26
N PRO A 595 13.93 2.50 38.10
CA PRO A 595 12.67 1.81 37.94
C PRO A 595 11.54 2.38 38.82
N THR A 596 10.35 2.55 38.25
CA THR A 596 9.10 2.86 38.98
C THR A 596 8.20 1.64 38.99
N TYR A 597 7.61 1.33 40.14
CA TYR A 597 6.83 0.10 40.33
C TYR A 597 5.40 0.38 40.75
N LYS A 598 4.51 -0.51 40.32
CA LYS A 598 3.13 -0.63 40.81
C LYS A 598 2.82 -2.09 41.16
N PRO A 599 1.71 -2.36 41.89
CA PRO A 599 1.27 -3.72 42.15
C PRO A 599 1.16 -4.55 40.86
N GLY A 600 1.69 -5.78 40.88
CA GLY A 600 1.69 -6.69 39.72
C GLY A 600 3.00 -6.71 38.92
N ASN A 601 3.90 -5.74 39.09
CA ASN A 601 5.24 -5.79 38.49
C ASN A 601 6.14 -6.83 39.17
N VAL A 602 6.90 -7.58 38.36
CA VAL A 602 7.65 -8.75 38.86
C VAL A 602 9.08 -8.43 39.35
N GLY A 603 9.61 -7.25 39.02
CA GLY A 603 11.02 -6.89 39.22
C GLY A 603 11.94 -7.44 38.15
N PHE A 604 13.20 -7.02 38.17
CA PHE A 604 14.23 -7.53 37.27
C PHE A 604 15.51 -7.91 38.02
N ASN A 605 16.26 -8.86 37.48
CA ASN A 605 17.59 -9.22 37.96
C ASN A 605 18.55 -9.57 36.82
N GLN A 606 18.20 -9.25 35.58
CA GLN A 606 19.04 -9.39 34.41
C GLN A 606 19.10 -8.04 33.71
N VAL A 607 20.28 -7.63 33.28
CA VAL A 607 20.51 -6.40 32.53
C VAL A 607 21.31 -6.75 31.29
N LEU A 608 20.83 -6.36 30.13
CA LEU A 608 21.50 -6.48 28.84
C LEU A 608 21.79 -5.08 28.33
N ILE A 609 23.05 -4.78 28.02
CA ILE A 609 23.48 -3.49 27.46
C ILE A 609 24.12 -3.76 26.09
N PHE A 610 23.72 -3.00 25.07
CA PHE A 610 24.27 -3.12 23.71
C PHE A 610 24.08 -1.81 22.90
N PRO A 611 24.92 -1.52 21.90
CA PRO A 611 26.15 -2.23 21.57
C PRO A 611 27.21 -1.96 22.64
N THR A 612 27.92 -2.97 23.11
CA THR A 612 29.09 -2.77 23.98
C THR A 612 30.14 -3.86 23.84
N ARG A 613 31.42 -3.48 23.96
CA ARG A 613 32.57 -4.39 23.97
C ARG A 613 33.44 -4.10 25.18
N THR A 614 33.10 -4.75 26.27
CA THR A 614 33.78 -4.58 27.55
C THR A 614 34.27 -5.90 28.11
N ASP A 615 35.22 -5.83 29.05
CA ASP A 615 35.74 -6.93 29.86
C ASP A 615 35.68 -6.60 31.37
N THR A 616 35.18 -5.40 31.72
CA THR A 616 35.07 -4.92 33.10
C THR A 616 33.65 -4.47 33.40
N VAL A 617 33.14 -4.84 34.56
CA VAL A 617 31.82 -4.40 35.04
C VAL A 617 31.89 -4.11 36.53
N HIS A 618 31.45 -2.92 36.92
CA HIS A 618 31.13 -2.58 38.31
C HIS A 618 29.62 -2.34 38.42
N LEU A 619 29.01 -2.93 39.45
CA LEU A 619 27.57 -2.86 39.67
C LEU A 619 27.31 -2.12 41.00
N ARG A 620 26.46 -1.09 40.96
CA ARG A 620 25.87 -0.51 42.17
C ARG A 620 24.37 -0.68 42.18
N ILE A 621 23.82 -1.03 43.34
CA ILE A 621 22.39 -1.07 43.60
C ILE A 621 22.14 -0.16 44.80
N ARG A 622 21.29 0.86 44.63
CA ARG A 622 21.04 1.90 45.66
C ARG A 622 22.34 2.60 46.11
N GLY A 623 23.25 2.87 45.16
CA GLY A 623 24.55 3.49 45.42
C GLY A 623 25.58 2.59 46.14
N VAL A 624 25.21 1.36 46.53
CA VAL A 624 26.10 0.41 47.19
C VAL A 624 26.69 -0.55 46.15
N GLU A 625 28.01 -0.71 46.15
CA GLU A 625 28.69 -1.66 45.28
C GLU A 625 28.28 -3.11 45.60
N LYS A 626 27.98 -3.88 44.56
CA LYS A 626 27.55 -5.28 44.63
C LYS A 626 28.31 -6.09 43.59
N LYS A 627 28.65 -7.34 43.92
CA LYS A 627 29.18 -8.29 42.93
C LYS A 627 28.03 -8.87 42.10
N PRO A 628 28.08 -8.82 40.75
CA PRO A 628 27.16 -9.55 39.91
C PRO A 628 27.26 -11.07 40.16
N SER A 629 26.16 -11.80 40.04
CA SER A 629 26.16 -13.27 40.18
C SER A 629 26.72 -13.97 38.95
N ARG A 630 26.59 -13.35 37.77
CA ARG A 630 27.12 -13.84 36.49
C ARG A 630 27.30 -12.67 35.55
N ILE A 631 28.36 -12.69 34.77
CA ILE A 631 28.63 -11.73 33.71
C ILE A 631 28.94 -12.53 32.44
N GLU A 632 28.37 -12.12 31.31
CA GLU A 632 28.77 -12.64 30.01
C GLU A 632 29.12 -11.49 29.08
N PHE A 633 30.31 -11.57 28.51
CA PHE A 633 30.79 -10.67 27.48
C PHE A 633 30.59 -11.33 26.12
N ARG A 634 29.83 -10.67 25.25
CA ARG A 634 29.62 -11.10 23.86
C ARG A 634 30.19 -10.05 22.92
N SER A 635 30.17 -10.34 21.61
CA SER A 635 30.76 -9.47 20.58
C SER A 635 30.21 -8.04 20.53
N ASP A 636 28.99 -7.83 21.01
CA ASP A 636 28.28 -6.55 21.00
C ASP A 636 27.32 -6.36 22.18
N THR A 637 27.30 -7.28 23.14
CA THR A 637 26.30 -7.30 24.21
C THR A 637 26.97 -7.67 25.52
N LEU A 638 26.70 -6.87 26.56
CA LEU A 638 27.02 -7.18 27.94
C LEU A 638 25.76 -7.74 28.62
N PHE A 639 25.85 -8.94 29.20
CA PHE A 639 24.84 -9.49 30.08
C PHE A 639 25.32 -9.47 31.53
N VAL A 640 24.50 -8.93 32.43
CA VAL A 640 24.76 -8.85 33.87
C VAL A 640 23.60 -9.47 34.64
N GLN A 641 23.87 -10.55 35.39
CA GLN A 641 22.94 -11.14 36.35
C GLN A 641 23.14 -10.48 37.72
N LEU A 642 22.13 -9.78 38.19
CA LEU A 642 22.11 -9.12 39.50
C LEU A 642 21.97 -10.16 40.63
N PRO A 643 22.54 -9.90 41.83
CA PRO A 643 22.47 -10.82 42.97
C PRO A 643 21.08 -10.93 43.60
N GLN A 644 20.17 -10.00 43.27
CA GLN A 644 18.81 -9.97 43.79
C GLN A 644 17.85 -9.39 42.76
N VAL A 645 16.56 -9.68 42.92
CA VAL A 645 15.49 -9.03 42.15
C VAL A 645 15.28 -7.62 42.66
N VAL A 646 15.56 -6.65 41.80
CA VAL A 646 15.37 -5.23 42.06
C VAL A 646 13.89 -4.91 41.93
N ARG A 647 13.36 -4.15 42.90
CA ARG A 647 11.94 -3.73 42.97
C ARG A 647 11.70 -2.27 43.31
N ARG A 648 12.75 -1.49 43.57
CA ARG A 648 12.68 -0.04 43.89
C ARG A 648 14.01 0.68 43.65
N ASP A 649 15.12 -0.05 43.77
CA ASP A 649 16.44 0.55 43.79
C ASP A 649 16.95 0.93 42.39
N THR A 650 17.67 2.05 42.32
CA THR A 650 18.47 2.43 41.16
C THR A 650 19.57 1.39 40.92
N VAL A 651 19.78 1.02 39.66
CA VAL A 651 20.85 0.13 39.22
C VAL A 651 21.82 0.91 38.36
N GLU A 652 23.10 0.88 38.70
CA GLU A 652 24.18 1.49 37.92
C GLU A 652 25.12 0.38 37.45
N VAL A 653 25.32 0.31 36.14
CA VAL A 653 26.26 -0.62 35.52
C VAL A 653 27.36 0.21 34.89
N THR A 654 28.54 0.20 35.51
CA THR A 654 29.75 0.84 34.99
C THR A 654 30.58 -0.17 34.21
N PHE A 655 30.96 0.16 32.98
CA PHE A 655 31.75 -0.69 32.09
C PHE A 655 32.74 0.14 31.28
N ARG A 656 33.75 -0.50 30.70
CA ARG A 656 34.77 0.16 29.87
C ARG A 656 34.56 -0.16 28.40
N ASP A 657 34.38 0.87 27.58
CA ASP A 657 34.13 0.72 26.15
C ASP A 657 34.91 1.74 25.32
N THR A 658 34.95 1.52 24.01
CA THR A 658 35.59 2.39 23.03
C THR A 658 34.56 2.88 22.02
N ILE A 659 34.33 4.20 22.00
CA ILE A 659 33.39 4.82 21.06
C ILE A 659 34.12 5.23 19.78
N PHE A 660 33.65 4.69 18.66
CA PHE A 660 34.26 4.96 17.35
C PHE A 660 33.34 5.74 16.40
N VAL A 661 32.05 5.87 16.74
CA VAL A 661 31.04 6.58 15.94
C VAL A 661 30.41 7.68 16.77
N ASN A 662 30.36 8.90 16.23
CA ASN A 662 29.65 9.99 16.88
C ASN A 662 28.15 9.66 16.94
N GLY A 663 27.53 9.82 18.11
CA GLY A 663 26.11 9.51 18.28
C GLY A 663 25.83 8.03 18.57
N THR A 664 26.82 7.28 19.06
CA THR A 664 26.62 5.89 19.50
C THR A 664 25.56 5.84 20.61
N THR A 665 24.48 5.10 20.37
CA THR A 665 23.34 4.99 21.29
C THR A 665 23.30 3.61 21.94
N PHE A 666 23.33 3.58 23.27
CA PHE A 666 23.23 2.36 24.07
C PHE A 666 21.76 2.04 24.36
N SER A 667 21.36 0.82 24.02
CA SER A 667 20.07 0.23 24.36
C SER A 667 20.24 -0.71 25.54
N VAL A 668 19.26 -0.70 26.44
CA VAL A 668 19.25 -1.57 27.62
C VAL A 668 17.92 -2.30 27.71
N LEU A 669 18.01 -3.62 27.90
CA LEU A 669 16.87 -4.47 28.24
C LEU A 669 17.08 -5.02 29.66
N VAL A 670 16.01 -5.11 30.43
CA VAL A 670 16.02 -5.82 31.72
C VAL A 670 15.15 -7.06 31.65
N GLY A 671 15.58 -8.11 32.33
CA GLY A 671 14.88 -9.38 32.40
C GLY A 671 14.73 -9.89 33.83
N ASN A 672 13.90 -10.91 33.98
CA ASN A 672 13.76 -11.61 35.24
C ASN A 672 14.04 -13.10 35.03
N SER A 673 15.09 -13.60 35.66
CA SER A 673 15.51 -15.01 35.58
C SER A 673 14.41 -16.03 35.94
N ARG A 674 13.35 -15.61 36.65
CA ARG A 674 12.22 -16.47 37.04
C ARG A 674 10.99 -16.33 36.12
N VAL A 675 11.01 -15.39 35.17
CA VAL A 675 9.91 -15.13 34.24
C VAL A 675 10.42 -15.28 32.82
N ARG A 676 10.11 -16.43 32.21
CA ARG A 676 10.53 -16.76 30.84
C ARG A 676 10.03 -15.70 29.85
N GLY A 677 10.91 -15.31 28.93
CA GLY A 677 10.59 -14.37 27.86
C GLY A 677 10.45 -12.91 28.30
N LEU A 678 10.63 -12.59 29.59
CA LEU A 678 10.58 -11.21 30.05
C LEU A 678 11.87 -10.49 29.63
N LEU A 679 11.73 -9.62 28.64
CA LEU A 679 12.67 -8.56 28.33
C LEU A 679 11.85 -7.27 28.23
N GLN A 680 12.16 -6.30 29.09
CA GLN A 680 11.55 -4.98 29.08
C GLN A 680 12.61 -3.94 28.76
N ARG A 681 12.33 -3.04 27.82
CA ARG A 681 13.26 -2.00 27.41
C ARG A 681 13.32 -0.88 28.45
N VAL A 682 14.52 -0.37 28.70
CA VAL A 682 14.75 0.88 29.44
C VAL A 682 14.60 2.04 28.46
N GLU A 683 13.67 2.95 28.76
CA GLU A 683 13.41 4.14 27.95
C GLU A 683 14.42 5.25 28.32
N PRO A 684 14.90 6.05 27.34
CA PRO A 684 15.74 7.21 27.63
C PRO A 684 15.02 8.21 28.55
N ASP A 685 15.75 8.85 29.48
CA ASP A 685 15.17 9.89 30.33
C ASP A 685 14.60 11.05 29.50
N PRO A 686 13.27 11.30 29.55
CA PRO A 686 12.64 12.35 28.76
C PRO A 686 13.10 13.76 29.16
N LYS A 687 13.68 13.95 30.35
CA LYS A 687 14.23 15.23 30.82
C LYS A 687 15.64 15.48 30.27
N MET A 688 16.29 14.48 29.67
CA MET A 688 17.64 14.58 29.13
C MET A 688 17.66 14.37 27.63
N LYS A 689 18.03 15.40 26.87
CA LYS A 689 18.24 15.27 25.42
C LYS A 689 19.30 14.19 25.14
N ASN A 690 18.94 13.18 24.34
CA ASN A 690 19.78 12.04 23.99
C ASN A 690 20.37 11.32 25.22
N ALA A 691 19.53 11.00 26.20
CA ALA A 691 19.93 10.45 27.50
C ALA A 691 20.85 9.21 27.40
N THR A 692 20.68 8.39 26.36
CA THR A 692 21.42 7.13 26.17
C THR A 692 22.44 7.19 25.03
N THR A 693 22.72 8.37 24.49
CA THR A 693 23.65 8.57 23.37
C THR A 693 24.93 9.24 23.83
N VAL A 694 26.07 8.71 23.37
CA VAL A 694 27.38 9.32 23.56
C VAL A 694 27.79 10.07 22.29
N ARG A 695 28.13 11.34 22.46
CA ARG A 695 28.65 12.21 21.40
C ARG A 695 30.16 12.29 21.45
N VAL A 696 30.76 12.37 20.28
CA VAL A 696 32.18 12.60 20.07
C VAL A 696 32.31 13.74 19.05
N PRO A 697 32.18 15.01 19.47
CA PRO A 697 32.12 16.15 18.54
C PRO A 697 33.33 16.23 17.61
N SER A 698 34.51 15.83 18.07
CA SER A 698 35.74 15.77 17.25
C SER A 698 35.62 14.83 16.05
N LEU A 699 34.76 13.80 16.10
CA LEU A 699 34.46 12.99 14.93
C LEU A 699 33.60 13.75 13.92
N SER A 700 32.75 14.70 14.28
CA SER A 700 31.90 15.38 13.27
C SER A 700 32.71 16.20 12.26
N TYR A 701 33.87 16.72 12.64
CA TYR A 701 34.65 17.69 11.85
C TYR A 701 35.87 17.09 11.12
N THR A 702 36.25 15.84 11.41
CA THR A 702 37.42 15.22 10.77
C THR A 702 37.06 14.50 9.47
N GLU A 703 37.78 14.69 8.37
CA GLU A 703 37.66 13.85 7.17
C GLU A 703 38.48 12.55 7.26
N GLU A 704 39.24 12.38 8.36
CA GLU A 704 40.14 11.26 8.57
C GLU A 704 39.37 9.97 8.90
N LEU A 705 39.38 8.99 7.98
CA LEU A 705 38.81 7.66 8.20
C LEU A 705 39.80 6.69 8.88
N ILE A 706 41.11 6.97 8.85
CA ILE A 706 42.17 6.09 9.36
C ILE A 706 42.98 6.86 10.40
N LYS A 707 43.05 6.36 11.63
CA LYS A 707 43.82 6.96 12.73
C LYS A 707 44.74 5.92 13.38
N ASP A 708 45.74 6.37 14.13
CA ASP A 708 46.63 5.51 14.93
C ASP A 708 47.30 4.41 14.09
N LEU A 709 47.69 4.75 12.86
CA LEU A 709 48.46 3.85 12.00
C LEU A 709 49.83 3.59 12.62
N VAL A 710 50.08 2.32 12.91
CA VAL A 710 51.37 1.80 13.40
C VAL A 710 51.86 0.77 12.41
N ILE A 711 53.12 0.90 12.00
CA ILE A 711 53.85 -0.07 11.17
C ILE A 711 55.13 -0.39 11.93
N GLU A 712 55.26 -1.61 12.42
CA GLU A 712 56.41 -2.01 13.23
C GLU A 712 56.94 -3.39 12.78
N PRO A 713 58.25 -3.51 12.49
CA PRO A 713 59.20 -2.43 12.24
C PRO A 713 58.94 -1.70 10.90
N GLU A 714 59.40 -0.45 10.77
CA GLU A 714 59.37 0.29 9.47
C GLU A 714 60.40 -0.24 8.45
N VAL A 715 61.40 -0.98 8.94
CA VAL A 715 62.45 -1.63 8.14
C VAL A 715 62.41 -3.13 8.41
N ILE A 716 62.21 -3.93 7.38
CA ILE A 716 62.24 -5.39 7.48
C ILE A 716 63.53 -5.97 6.89
N THR A 717 64.03 -7.03 7.54
CA THR A 717 65.19 -7.82 7.14
C THR A 717 64.76 -9.28 6.96
N PRO A 718 64.11 -9.64 5.84
CA PRO A 718 63.50 -10.96 5.64
C PRO A 718 64.54 -12.07 5.35
N ASN A 719 65.50 -12.24 6.25
CA ASN A 719 66.63 -13.18 6.17
C ASN A 719 66.35 -14.51 6.92
N GLY A 720 65.24 -14.61 7.65
CA GLY A 720 64.81 -15.78 8.39
C GLY A 720 65.48 -15.97 9.74
N ASP A 721 66.10 -14.94 10.33
CA ASP A 721 66.76 -15.01 11.64
C ASP A 721 65.80 -14.79 12.83
N GLY A 722 64.53 -14.50 12.56
CA GLY A 722 63.48 -14.23 13.55
C GLY A 722 63.39 -12.77 13.98
N ILE A 723 64.24 -11.88 13.47
CA ILE A 723 64.33 -10.46 13.83
C ILE A 723 63.96 -9.62 12.61
N ASN A 724 62.93 -8.77 12.76
CA ASN A 724 62.45 -7.87 11.70
C ASN A 724 62.14 -8.57 10.35
N ASP A 725 61.89 -9.89 10.34
CA ASP A 725 61.56 -10.64 9.13
C ASP A 725 60.26 -10.21 8.44
N ARG A 726 59.38 -9.56 9.20
CA ARG A 726 58.07 -9.08 8.74
C ARG A 726 57.68 -7.83 9.49
N LEU A 727 56.91 -6.98 8.83
CA LEU A 727 56.21 -5.87 9.48
C LEU A 727 54.81 -6.29 9.88
N GLU A 728 54.35 -5.73 10.99
CA GLU A 728 52.94 -5.75 11.41
C GLU A 728 52.35 -4.35 11.28
N LEU A 729 51.16 -4.29 10.70
CA LEU A 729 50.41 -3.07 10.49
C LEU A 729 49.10 -3.11 11.28
N SER A 730 48.82 -2.02 11.99
CA SER A 730 47.53 -1.81 12.66
C SER A 730 47.08 -0.36 12.58
N PHE A 731 45.76 -0.14 12.54
CA PHE A 731 45.16 1.20 12.52
C PHE A 731 43.72 1.16 13.03
N THR A 732 43.14 2.33 13.30
CA THR A 732 41.74 2.50 13.67
C THR A 732 40.94 3.04 12.50
N LEU A 733 39.88 2.33 12.13
CA LEU A 733 38.92 2.75 11.10
C LEU A 733 37.75 3.51 11.76
N LEU A 734 37.52 4.75 11.35
CA LEU A 734 36.48 5.66 11.87
C LEU A 734 35.39 5.90 10.82
N LYS A 735 34.16 6.21 11.25
CA LYS A 735 33.04 6.66 10.38
C LYS A 735 32.64 5.72 9.21
N VAL A 736 32.68 4.41 9.43
CA VAL A 736 32.30 3.40 8.45
C VAL A 736 31.02 2.71 8.91
N ASP A 737 29.88 3.31 8.54
CA ASP A 737 28.53 2.94 8.98
C ASP A 737 27.97 1.67 8.31
N ARG A 738 28.55 1.28 7.17
CA ARG A 738 28.28 0.03 6.45
C ARG A 738 29.59 -0.67 6.19
N THR A 739 29.57 -1.99 6.09
CA THR A 739 30.76 -2.76 5.72
C THR A 739 31.36 -2.24 4.41
N ARG A 740 32.65 -1.88 4.41
CA ARG A 740 33.39 -1.38 3.25
C ARG A 740 34.62 -2.23 2.98
N GLN A 741 35.07 -2.23 1.73
CA GLN A 741 36.34 -2.84 1.39
C GLN A 741 37.48 -2.01 1.97
N VAL A 742 38.38 -2.68 2.68
CA VAL A 742 39.59 -2.10 3.26
C VAL A 742 40.76 -2.88 2.67
N THR A 743 41.67 -2.17 2.02
CA THR A 743 42.82 -2.77 1.34
C THR A 743 44.11 -2.15 1.82
N VAL A 744 45.11 -3.00 2.11
CA VAL A 744 46.50 -2.60 2.31
C VAL A 744 47.29 -3.16 1.14
N ARG A 745 47.99 -2.28 0.43
CA ARG A 745 48.81 -2.60 -0.74
C ARG A 745 50.21 -2.05 -0.56
N ILE A 746 51.19 -2.79 -1.04
CA ILE A 746 52.59 -2.37 -1.08
C ILE A 746 52.95 -2.12 -2.55
N TYR A 747 53.54 -0.97 -2.83
CA TYR A 747 54.01 -0.58 -4.16
C TYR A 747 55.52 -0.32 -4.15
N ASP A 748 56.19 -0.57 -5.27
CA ASP A 748 57.54 -0.05 -5.49
C ASP A 748 57.52 1.47 -5.81
N LEU A 749 58.69 2.09 -5.93
CA LEU A 749 58.78 3.53 -6.24
C LEU A 749 58.37 3.90 -7.68
N ARG A 750 58.19 2.92 -8.57
CA ARG A 750 57.64 3.13 -9.93
C ARG A 750 56.11 3.18 -9.91
N GLY A 751 55.50 2.76 -8.80
CA GLY A 751 54.06 2.68 -8.62
C GLY A 751 53.48 1.30 -8.96
N ASP A 752 54.32 0.30 -9.19
CA ASP A 752 53.88 -1.07 -9.46
C ASP A 752 53.51 -1.76 -8.14
N MET A 753 52.33 -2.39 -8.08
CA MET A 753 51.88 -3.11 -6.89
C MET A 753 52.67 -4.40 -6.74
N VAL A 754 53.37 -4.56 -5.62
CA VAL A 754 54.18 -5.75 -5.34
C VAL A 754 53.48 -6.74 -4.40
N ALA A 755 52.65 -6.27 -3.48
CA ALA A 755 51.90 -7.12 -2.55
C ALA A 755 50.57 -6.51 -2.10
N GLU A 756 49.61 -7.35 -1.72
CA GLU A 756 48.34 -6.96 -1.10
C GLU A 756 48.13 -7.75 0.22
N PRO A 757 48.80 -7.36 1.32
CA PRO A 757 48.75 -8.11 2.59
C PRO A 757 47.37 -8.10 3.27
N PHE A 758 46.46 -7.21 2.87
CA PHE A 758 45.11 -7.18 3.42
C PHE A 758 44.09 -6.73 2.38
N ASN A 759 43.03 -7.50 2.19
CA ASN A 759 41.92 -7.16 1.31
C ASN A 759 40.63 -7.76 1.88
N GLN A 760 40.00 -7.06 2.82
CA GLN A 760 38.84 -7.57 3.53
C GLN A 760 37.75 -6.51 3.70
N GLN A 761 36.55 -6.99 3.94
CA GLN A 761 35.41 -6.17 4.31
C GLN A 761 35.49 -5.78 5.80
N GLY A 762 35.62 -4.49 6.09
CA GLY A 762 35.73 -3.92 7.43
C GLY A 762 34.58 -2.97 7.78
N THR A 763 34.30 -2.82 9.08
CA THR A 763 33.52 -1.71 9.64
C THR A 763 34.36 -0.95 10.64
N THR A 764 33.85 0.19 11.12
CA THR A 764 34.50 0.97 12.17
C THR A 764 34.99 0.12 13.36
N GLY A 765 36.21 0.40 13.82
CA GLY A 765 36.91 -0.33 14.88
C GLY A 765 38.42 -0.39 14.64
N ARG A 766 39.14 -1.09 15.52
CA ARG A 766 40.58 -1.35 15.34
C ARG A 766 40.80 -2.50 14.36
N VAL A 767 41.72 -2.30 13.42
CA VAL A 767 42.21 -3.28 12.44
C VAL A 767 43.67 -3.60 12.80
N SER A 768 44.00 -4.88 12.96
CA SER A 768 45.33 -5.35 13.37
C SER A 768 45.60 -6.76 12.80
N GLY A 769 46.81 -7.29 12.98
CA GLY A 769 47.20 -8.59 12.46
C GLY A 769 47.48 -8.61 10.95
N ILE A 770 47.73 -7.44 10.35
CA ILE A 770 48.13 -7.32 8.95
C ILE A 770 49.64 -7.50 8.89
N LEU A 771 50.11 -8.51 8.17
CA LEU A 771 51.52 -8.87 8.12
C LEU A 771 52.06 -8.79 6.71
N TRP A 772 53.28 -8.30 6.55
CA TRP A 772 54.03 -8.40 5.29
C TRP A 772 55.47 -8.82 5.55
N ASP A 773 55.92 -9.89 4.89
CA ASP A 773 57.21 -10.55 5.09
C ASP A 773 58.24 -10.21 4.00
N GLY A 774 58.03 -9.10 3.29
CA GLY A 774 58.93 -8.67 2.22
C GLY A 774 58.83 -9.50 0.93
N LYS A 775 57.79 -10.34 0.79
CA LYS A 775 57.54 -11.08 -0.45
C LYS A 775 56.53 -10.40 -1.34
N GLY A 776 56.73 -10.54 -2.65
CA GLY A 776 55.77 -10.13 -3.66
C GLY A 776 54.68 -11.18 -3.89
N ALA A 777 53.76 -10.91 -4.82
CA ALA A 777 52.64 -11.80 -5.16
C ALA A 777 53.05 -13.23 -5.57
N GLU A 778 54.25 -13.40 -6.14
CA GLU A 778 54.78 -14.70 -6.55
C GLU A 778 55.52 -15.45 -5.42
N GLY A 779 55.55 -14.90 -4.20
CA GLY A 779 56.20 -15.51 -3.04
C GLY A 779 57.73 -15.35 -3.01
N HIS A 780 58.32 -14.63 -3.97
CA HIS A 780 59.74 -14.26 -3.96
C HIS A 780 59.98 -12.99 -3.15
N LEU A 781 61.16 -12.86 -2.53
CA LEU A 781 61.58 -11.62 -1.87
C LEU A 781 61.65 -10.48 -2.87
N VAL A 782 61.14 -9.31 -2.46
CA VAL A 782 61.25 -8.08 -3.25
C VAL A 782 62.66 -7.50 -3.09
N SER A 783 63.20 -6.86 -4.13
CA SER A 783 64.54 -6.27 -4.08
C SER A 783 64.73 -5.31 -2.89
N PRO A 784 65.92 -5.21 -2.29
CA PRO A 784 66.19 -4.20 -1.27
C PRO A 784 65.89 -2.78 -1.78
N GLY A 785 65.23 -1.98 -0.96
CA GLY A 785 64.77 -0.64 -1.36
C GLY A 785 63.62 -0.10 -0.52
N LEU A 786 63.11 1.06 -0.94
CA LEU A 786 61.94 1.70 -0.35
C LEU A 786 60.67 1.27 -1.08
N TYR A 787 59.61 1.06 -0.31
CA TYR A 787 58.29 0.69 -0.77
C TYR A 787 57.23 1.60 -0.15
N ILE A 788 56.12 1.77 -0.84
CA ILE A 788 54.98 2.56 -0.39
C ILE A 788 53.90 1.60 0.11
N CYS A 789 53.65 1.60 1.42
CA CYS A 789 52.50 0.96 2.02
C CYS A 789 51.30 1.91 1.98
N GLU A 790 50.29 1.54 1.21
CA GLU A 790 49.03 2.24 1.05
C GLU A 790 47.91 1.52 1.79
N ILE A 791 47.16 2.25 2.59
CA ILE A 791 45.85 1.82 3.11
C ILE A 791 44.77 2.62 2.40
N LYS A 792 43.79 1.91 1.84
CA LYS A 792 42.65 2.48 1.13
C LYS A 792 41.34 1.96 1.69
N VAL A 793 40.38 2.87 1.87
CA VAL A 793 39.00 2.60 2.29
C VAL A 793 38.06 3.22 1.28
N ASP A 794 37.18 2.42 0.68
CA ASP A 794 36.17 2.91 -0.26
C ASP A 794 34.87 3.30 0.50
N GLY A 795 34.52 4.59 0.57
CA GLY A 795 33.38 5.10 1.34
C GLY A 795 32.53 6.18 0.63
N ASP A 796 31.33 6.45 1.15
CA ASP A 796 30.34 7.40 0.56
C ASP A 796 30.73 8.88 0.72
N ALA A 797 31.61 9.20 1.67
CA ALA A 797 32.11 10.55 1.92
C ALA A 797 33.41 10.88 1.15
N GLY A 798 33.89 9.97 0.29
CA GLY A 798 35.16 10.08 -0.43
C GLY A 798 36.08 8.86 -0.22
N LYS A 799 37.10 8.74 -1.08
CA LYS A 799 38.16 7.72 -0.93
C LYS A 799 39.25 8.28 -0.01
N THR A 800 39.40 7.72 1.18
CA THR A 800 40.56 8.05 2.04
C THR A 800 41.71 7.10 1.72
N ARG A 801 42.86 7.68 1.41
CA ARG A 801 44.11 6.99 1.13
C ARG A 801 45.17 7.51 2.11
N VAL A 802 45.81 6.61 2.83
CA VAL A 802 46.96 6.93 3.69
C VAL A 802 48.14 6.11 3.19
N SER A 803 49.27 6.78 2.99
CA SER A 803 50.51 6.12 2.56
C SER A 803 51.63 6.35 3.58
N ARG A 804 52.47 5.32 3.76
CA ARG A 804 53.71 5.35 4.54
C ARG A 804 54.81 4.64 3.78
N THR A 805 56.05 5.08 3.97
CA THR A 805 57.21 4.41 3.40
C THR A 805 57.63 3.28 4.33
N VAL A 806 57.97 2.13 3.77
CA VAL A 806 58.58 0.99 4.47
C VAL A 806 59.83 0.57 3.70
N ALA A 807 60.84 0.05 4.39
CA ALA A 807 62.10 -0.34 3.76
C ALA A 807 62.35 -1.85 3.88
N VAL A 808 62.91 -2.42 2.82
CA VAL A 808 63.40 -3.80 2.80
C VAL A 808 64.91 -3.75 2.65
N VAL A 809 65.64 -4.40 3.56
CA VAL A 809 67.10 -4.46 3.56
C VAL A 809 67.52 -5.89 3.90
N TYR A 810 68.41 -6.52 3.14
CA TYR A 810 68.99 -7.82 3.48
C TYR A 810 70.26 -8.09 2.69
#